data_AF-A0A1C7DS10-F1
#
_entry.id   AF-A0A1C7DS10-F1
#
_cell.length_a   1.000
_cell.length_b   1.000
_cell.length_c   1.000
_cell.angle_alpha   90.00
_cell.angle_beta   90.00
_cell.angle_gamma   90.00
#
_symmetry.space_group_name_H-M   'P 1'
#
loop_
_entity.id
_entity.type
_entity.pdbx_description
1 polymer ?
#
loop_
_entity_poly.entity_id
_entity_poly.type
_entity_poly.pdbx_seq_one_letter_code
_entity_poly.pdbx_strand_id
1 'polypeptide(L)'
;MKGKMFKSAIAVALTASVVGVQSPETAQAAAGDFELTIMHTNDTHGNLDKVANRVSLVKKIRSEQPNNLLLDAGDVFSGTLYFNTFEGQADLTFMNLMKYDAMTFGNHEFDLGASERGHKSLAEFVEGAKFPLVAANVDFSGDADMAGLQNKTYSSDYNDGEIYNGIVKEIDGEQVGIFGLTTEETASISSPGDITFSDYIEAAKEAVAEFEKQGINKIIAVTHIGFDDSSEFDNDQLLAEEVEGIDVIVGGHTHKKLDEPFIYEGNTDPTVIVQANEYNKFLGQLDLTFDENGVITSQLGKLHEVGAKDVVADEEAAELLAPYAADIEELKNQSTGASAEVFLNGGRNEGGVRASETNLGNLITDGMLAAAKKIDSDTVIAVQNGGGIRASINVGDITVGEVLTTMPFGNSLAIMNLTGAELKTALEHAVRQFPAENGGFLHVAGLQFSFDPSQPAGSRVTEVNVKNGDKLTPLDMNKSYKVATNTFTAKGGDGFASFEAAYKAGRVSEPGNIDYEMFIDHAKSLDKVKPMLENRINAITPITDVAMDRWSYPYINDVYHRGIMKGTSDTKFTTKSNLTRWEAATIIYRMMKLNPETVPASPFTDISDLPAERQKEINAIFAEGYITGKTATTFNPREKISRAHFALMISRVYEKVNGEYKVDEYASYSDYGQHSTETKEAITLLDNLGIVQGYNGKFMPSMLITREETAKVASLTAPHTTK
;
A
#
# COMPACT_ATOMS: atom_id res chain seq x y z
N MET A 1 -26.89 -10.92 74.73
CA MET A 1 -25.40 -10.95 74.83
C MET A 1 -24.90 -9.72 74.08
N LYS A 2 -24.54 -8.63 74.78
CA LYS A 2 -23.15 -8.27 75.19
C LYS A 2 -22.15 -8.48 74.03
N GLY A 3 -21.46 -7.47 73.48
CA GLY A 3 -20.97 -6.26 74.13
C GLY A 3 -20.72 -5.06 73.22
N LYS A 4 -20.82 -3.88 73.86
CA LYS A 4 -20.20 -2.61 73.48
C LYS A 4 -18.72 -2.65 73.90
N MET A 5 -17.84 -1.96 73.17
CA MET A 5 -16.86 -1.06 73.79
C MET A 5 -16.34 -0.01 72.81
N PHE A 6 -16.19 1.19 73.36
CA PHE A 6 -15.85 2.46 72.74
C PHE A 6 -14.35 2.77 72.94
N LYS A 7 -13.81 3.62 72.05
CA LYS A 7 -12.70 4.59 72.22
C LYS A 7 -11.28 4.06 72.46
N SER A 8 -10.36 4.47 71.58
CA SER A 8 -9.55 5.68 71.81
C SER A 8 -8.90 6.18 70.52
N ALA A 9 -8.96 7.50 70.34
CA ALA A 9 -8.33 8.23 69.25
C ALA A 9 -6.85 8.49 69.58
N ILE A 10 -5.97 8.29 68.59
CA ILE A 10 -4.65 8.90 68.54
C ILE A 10 -4.59 9.64 67.20
N ALA A 11 -4.52 10.97 67.27
CA ALA A 11 -4.23 11.83 66.15
C ALA A 11 -2.72 11.77 65.89
N VAL A 12 -2.34 11.35 64.67
CA VAL A 12 -1.01 11.59 64.12
C VAL A 12 -1.22 12.47 62.89
N ALA A 13 -0.72 13.70 62.97
CA ALA A 13 -0.68 14.62 61.85
C ALA A 13 0.30 14.07 60.81
N LEU A 14 -0.23 13.61 59.67
CA LEU A 14 0.56 13.36 58.47
C LEU A 14 0.79 14.70 57.77
N THR A 15 2.01 15.22 57.90
CA THR A 15 2.57 16.16 56.93
C THR A 15 2.72 15.43 55.61
N ALA A 16 1.91 15.81 54.62
CA ALA A 16 2.08 15.35 53.25
C ALA A 16 3.37 15.94 52.69
N SER A 17 4.41 15.12 52.58
CA SER A 17 5.57 15.39 51.75
C SER A 17 5.09 15.25 50.30
N VAL A 18 4.86 16.39 49.64
CA VAL A 18 4.71 16.43 48.19
C VAL A 18 6.09 16.10 47.62
N VAL A 19 6.30 14.85 47.23
CA VAL A 19 7.41 14.48 46.36
C VAL A 19 6.99 14.97 44.99
N GLY A 20 7.46 16.17 44.63
CA GLY A 20 7.39 16.64 43.25
C GLY A 20 8.19 15.66 42.40
N VAL A 21 7.53 15.08 41.40
CA VAL A 21 8.22 14.47 40.26
C VAL A 21 8.86 15.65 39.52
N GLN A 22 10.14 15.92 39.79
CA GLN A 22 10.93 16.73 38.89
C GLN A 22 11.05 15.93 37.59
N SER A 23 10.56 16.52 36.50
CA SER A 23 11.01 16.18 35.15
C SER A 23 12.55 16.15 35.15
N PRO A 24 13.21 15.27 34.37
CA PRO A 24 14.65 15.35 34.24
C PRO A 24 14.99 16.76 33.72
N GLU A 25 15.59 17.58 34.59
CA GLU A 25 16.22 18.82 34.18
C GLU A 25 17.28 18.42 33.17
N THR A 26 17.16 18.91 31.93
CA THR A 26 18.25 18.94 30.95
C THR A 26 19.48 19.45 31.67
N ALA A 27 20.49 18.59 31.83
CA ALA A 27 21.76 18.99 32.41
C ALA A 27 22.26 20.19 31.59
N GLN A 28 22.50 21.31 32.25
CA GLN A 28 23.02 22.49 31.58
C GLN A 28 24.43 22.15 31.09
N ALA A 29 24.66 22.28 29.77
CA ALA A 29 25.94 22.00 29.12
C ALA A 29 27.11 22.60 29.91
N ALA A 30 28.14 21.80 30.13
CA ALA A 30 29.35 22.24 30.80
C ALA A 30 30.10 23.25 29.92
N ALA A 31 30.96 24.06 30.53
CA ALA A 31 31.80 24.99 29.78
C ALA A 31 32.80 24.19 28.91
N GLY A 32 32.63 24.26 27.59
CA GLY A 32 33.44 23.52 26.61
C GLY A 32 32.65 22.51 25.78
N ASP A 33 31.39 22.24 26.13
CA ASP A 33 30.54 21.33 25.38
C ASP A 33 30.04 21.98 24.08
N PHE A 34 29.95 21.18 23.02
CA PHE A 34 29.42 21.58 21.72
C PHE A 34 28.04 20.95 21.50
N GLU A 35 27.02 21.79 21.33
CA GLU A 35 25.66 21.36 21.03
C GLU A 35 25.42 21.39 19.51
N LEU A 36 24.87 20.29 18.98
CA LEU A 36 24.52 20.16 17.56
C LEU A 36 23.12 19.55 17.42
N THR A 37 22.28 20.16 16.58
CA THR A 37 21.01 19.57 16.15
C THR A 37 21.11 19.05 14.73
N ILE A 38 20.83 17.77 14.52
CA ILE A 38 20.73 17.17 13.19
C ILE A 38 19.25 16.98 12.85
N MET A 39 18.74 17.78 11.93
CA MET A 39 17.48 17.49 11.25
C MET A 39 17.74 16.51 10.12
N HIS A 40 16.85 15.55 9.91
CA HIS A 40 17.03 14.58 8.83
C HIS A 40 15.74 14.08 8.19
N THR A 41 15.87 13.71 6.93
CA THR A 41 14.86 13.01 6.12
C THR A 41 15.49 11.85 5.37
N ASN A 42 14.66 10.91 4.94
CA ASN A 42 15.01 9.74 4.15
C ASN A 42 13.75 9.24 3.44
N ASP A 43 13.91 8.52 2.33
CA ASP A 43 12.83 7.78 1.65
C ASP A 43 11.61 8.67 1.35
N THR A 44 11.84 9.89 0.88
CA THR A 44 10.77 10.88 0.66
C THR A 44 9.95 10.56 -0.59
N HIS A 45 10.55 9.89 -1.58
CA HIS A 45 9.91 9.32 -2.75
C HIS A 45 8.87 10.24 -3.41
N GLY A 46 9.26 11.47 -3.75
CA GLY A 46 8.40 12.42 -4.46
C GLY A 46 7.14 12.85 -3.70
N ASN A 47 7.06 12.70 -2.37
CA ASN A 47 5.85 13.06 -1.59
C ASN A 47 5.80 14.57 -1.25
N LEU A 48 5.40 15.38 -2.24
CA LEU A 48 5.41 16.83 -2.13
C LEU A 48 4.12 17.48 -1.59
N ASP A 49 3.01 16.75 -1.48
CA ASP A 49 1.70 17.31 -1.04
C ASP A 49 1.76 18.00 0.34
N LYS A 50 2.73 17.64 1.18
CA LYS A 50 2.97 18.24 2.51
C LYS A 50 4.35 18.87 2.66
N VAL A 51 5.07 19.13 1.57
CA VAL A 51 6.42 19.69 1.65
C VAL A 51 6.43 21.08 2.31
N ALA A 52 5.40 21.90 2.10
CA ALA A 52 5.27 23.20 2.75
C ALA A 52 5.15 23.11 4.28
N ASN A 53 4.56 22.04 4.80
CA ASN A 53 4.54 21.77 6.25
C ASN A 53 5.94 21.42 6.77
N ARG A 54 6.70 20.60 6.02
CA ARG A 54 8.08 20.26 6.35
C ARG A 54 8.97 21.51 6.36
N VAL A 55 8.79 22.42 5.41
CA VAL A 55 9.51 23.71 5.37
C VAL A 55 9.25 24.53 6.65
N SER A 56 8.01 24.59 7.13
CA SER A 56 7.70 25.26 8.40
C SER A 56 8.41 24.64 9.59
N LEU A 57 8.46 23.31 9.66
CA LEU A 57 9.15 22.60 10.74
C LEU A 57 10.66 22.87 10.71
N VAL A 58 11.29 22.80 9.54
CA VAL A 58 12.72 23.13 9.36
C VAL A 58 12.99 24.59 9.78
N LYS A 59 12.20 25.55 9.28
CA LYS A 59 12.34 26.97 9.64
C LYS A 59 12.19 27.18 11.15
N LYS A 60 11.26 26.47 11.80
CA LYS A 60 11.05 26.52 13.25
C LYS A 60 12.27 25.99 14.01
N ILE A 61 12.72 24.77 13.71
CA ILE A 61 13.84 24.14 14.42
C ILE A 61 15.10 24.98 14.26
N ARG A 62 15.39 25.49 13.06
CA ARG A 62 16.53 26.41 12.85
C ARG A 62 16.46 27.71 13.64
N SER A 63 15.26 28.20 13.93
CA SER A 63 15.07 29.39 14.75
C SER A 63 15.29 29.12 16.25
N GLU A 64 15.11 27.86 16.67
CA GLU A 64 15.25 27.41 18.05
C GLU A 64 16.69 26.89 18.32
N GLN A 65 17.36 26.34 17.29
CA GLN A 65 18.66 25.68 17.38
C GLN A 65 19.66 26.30 16.38
N PRO A 66 20.57 27.19 16.82
CA PRO A 66 21.48 27.90 15.91
C PRO A 66 22.55 26.98 15.30
N ASN A 67 23.04 26.00 16.05
CA ASN A 67 24.00 25.00 15.59
C ASN A 67 23.23 23.80 15.05
N ASN A 68 22.94 23.81 13.75
CA ASN A 68 22.15 22.74 13.13
C ASN A 68 22.68 22.32 11.76
N LEU A 69 22.29 21.10 11.39
CA LEU A 69 22.41 20.52 10.06
C LEU A 69 21.04 20.00 9.61
N LEU A 70 20.80 19.99 8.31
CA LEU A 70 19.70 19.31 7.65
C LEU A 70 20.26 18.33 6.61
N LEU A 71 20.09 17.03 6.84
CA LEU A 71 20.68 15.97 6.03
C LEU A 71 19.58 15.12 5.37
N ASP A 72 19.80 14.68 4.13
CA ASP A 72 18.92 13.70 3.47
C ASP A 72 19.67 12.39 3.21
N ALA A 73 19.07 11.28 3.67
CA ALA A 73 19.66 9.96 3.56
C ALA A 73 19.24 9.20 2.29
N GLY A 74 18.86 9.88 1.20
CA GLY A 74 18.59 9.27 -0.10
C GLY A 74 17.15 8.84 -0.32
N ASP A 75 16.87 8.36 -1.53
CA ASP A 75 15.53 8.01 -2.05
C ASP A 75 14.55 9.20 -2.02
N VAL A 76 14.99 10.30 -2.62
CA VAL A 76 14.11 11.40 -3.02
C VAL A 76 13.32 11.00 -4.27
N PHE A 77 13.95 10.24 -5.16
CA PHE A 77 13.37 9.82 -6.44
C PHE A 77 12.31 8.72 -6.27
N SER A 78 11.52 8.52 -7.33
CA SER A 78 10.42 7.55 -7.42
C SER A 78 9.19 7.87 -6.54
N GLY A 79 8.17 7.02 -6.60
CA GLY A 79 7.06 6.95 -5.63
C GLY A 79 5.79 7.76 -5.88
N THR A 80 5.80 8.86 -6.63
CA THR A 80 4.57 9.61 -6.97
C THR A 80 4.59 10.22 -8.37
N LEU A 81 3.43 10.70 -8.84
CA LEU A 81 3.34 11.49 -10.06
C LEU A 81 4.25 12.72 -10.08
N TYR A 82 4.63 13.29 -8.93
CA TYR A 82 5.61 14.38 -8.93
C TYR A 82 6.93 13.90 -9.52
N PHE A 83 7.41 12.72 -9.15
CA PHE A 83 8.61 12.15 -9.75
C PHE A 83 8.41 11.80 -11.23
N ASN A 84 7.31 11.12 -11.58
CA ASN A 84 7.06 10.75 -12.97
C ASN A 84 6.95 11.95 -13.92
N THR A 85 6.52 13.11 -13.39
CA THR A 85 6.31 14.33 -14.18
C THR A 85 7.53 15.24 -14.18
N PHE A 86 8.20 15.37 -13.03
CA PHE A 86 9.26 16.35 -12.82
C PHE A 86 10.64 15.75 -12.58
N GLU A 87 10.75 14.42 -12.54
CA GLU A 87 12.01 13.66 -12.50
C GLU A 87 12.97 14.19 -11.40
N GLY A 88 12.43 14.40 -10.19
CA GLY A 88 13.16 14.89 -9.00
C GLY A 88 13.36 16.41 -8.93
N GLN A 89 13.12 17.16 -10.00
CA GLN A 89 13.38 18.60 -10.05
C GLN A 89 12.40 19.43 -9.18
N ALA A 90 11.18 18.92 -8.98
CA ALA A 90 10.24 19.52 -8.04
C ALA A 90 10.75 19.38 -6.60
N ASP A 91 11.23 18.20 -6.20
CA ASP A 91 11.82 17.94 -4.89
C ASP A 91 13.03 18.83 -4.62
N LEU A 92 13.93 18.94 -5.61
CA LEU A 92 15.12 19.80 -5.55
C LEU A 92 14.79 21.26 -5.21
N THR A 93 13.69 21.78 -5.76
CA THR A 93 13.22 23.14 -5.48
C THR A 93 13.00 23.36 -3.98
N PHE A 94 12.36 22.40 -3.32
CA PHE A 94 12.08 22.48 -1.88
C PHE A 94 13.29 22.14 -1.03
N MET A 95 14.16 21.21 -1.46
CA MET A 95 15.42 20.95 -0.77
C MET A 95 16.31 22.20 -0.78
N ASN A 96 16.40 22.89 -1.92
CA ASN A 96 17.09 24.17 -2.02
C ASN A 96 16.46 25.28 -1.14
N LEU A 97 15.13 25.32 -1.04
CA LEU A 97 14.42 26.25 -0.15
C LEU A 97 14.72 25.96 1.33
N MET A 98 14.73 24.68 1.70
CA MET A 98 15.07 24.21 3.03
C MET A 98 16.57 24.28 3.32
N LYS A 99 17.42 24.59 2.33
CA LYS A 99 18.87 24.66 2.43
C LYS A 99 19.46 23.41 3.09
N TYR A 100 19.27 22.25 2.48
CA TYR A 100 19.96 21.04 2.94
C TYR A 100 21.46 21.29 3.05
N ASP A 101 22.10 20.61 3.97
CA ASP A 101 23.53 20.76 4.25
C ASP A 101 24.35 19.67 3.55
N ALA A 102 23.77 18.48 3.35
CA ALA A 102 24.26 17.43 2.47
C ALA A 102 23.14 16.42 2.16
N MET A 103 23.30 15.65 1.09
CA MET A 103 22.45 14.51 0.74
C MET A 103 23.34 13.34 0.30
N THR A 104 23.01 12.11 0.67
CA THR A 104 23.58 10.91 0.02
C THR A 104 22.63 10.34 -1.04
N PHE A 105 23.11 9.41 -1.84
CA PHE A 105 22.30 8.73 -2.85
C PHE A 105 21.67 7.48 -2.24
N GLY A 106 20.38 7.29 -2.49
CA GLY A 106 19.71 6.01 -2.37
C GLY A 106 19.66 5.26 -3.70
N ASN A 107 19.07 4.07 -3.67
CA ASN A 107 18.99 3.26 -4.88
C ASN A 107 18.03 3.85 -5.92
N HIS A 108 16.98 4.57 -5.50
CA HIS A 108 15.99 5.11 -6.42
C HIS A 108 16.47 6.33 -7.21
N GLU A 109 17.56 6.98 -6.78
CA GLU A 109 18.21 8.03 -7.58
C GLU A 109 18.66 7.52 -8.96
N PHE A 110 18.90 6.20 -9.11
CA PHE A 110 19.36 5.56 -10.33
C PHE A 110 18.25 4.96 -11.22
N ASP A 111 16.96 5.10 -10.84
CA ASP A 111 15.84 4.43 -11.52
C ASP A 111 15.72 4.79 -13.00
N LEU A 112 16.05 6.04 -13.35
CA LEU A 112 15.95 6.54 -14.72
C LEU A 112 17.11 6.13 -15.61
N GLY A 113 18.16 5.47 -15.09
CA GLY A 113 19.34 5.11 -15.89
C GLY A 113 19.04 4.18 -17.07
N ALA A 114 17.97 3.38 -17.00
CA ALA A 114 17.50 2.55 -18.11
C ALA A 114 16.53 3.28 -19.08
N SER A 115 16.13 4.52 -18.76
CA SER A 115 15.24 5.33 -19.60
C SER A 115 15.97 5.87 -20.84
N GLU A 116 15.22 6.41 -21.81
CA GLU A 116 15.82 7.09 -22.96
C GLU A 116 16.69 8.30 -22.57
N ARG A 117 16.48 8.86 -21.36
CA ARG A 117 17.25 9.99 -20.83
C ARG A 117 18.49 9.57 -20.03
N GLY A 118 18.67 8.28 -19.75
CA GLY A 118 19.79 7.81 -18.92
C GLY A 118 19.81 8.50 -17.55
N HIS A 119 21.02 8.81 -17.05
CA HIS A 119 21.20 9.51 -15.77
C HIS A 119 21.13 11.03 -15.89
N LYS A 120 20.75 11.58 -17.04
CA LYS A 120 20.71 13.03 -17.26
C LYS A 120 19.88 13.78 -16.21
N SER A 121 18.74 13.23 -15.79
CA SER A 121 17.88 13.90 -14.79
C SER A 121 18.47 13.85 -13.39
N LEU A 122 19.25 12.80 -13.07
CA LEU A 122 20.06 12.74 -11.86
C LEU A 122 21.21 13.75 -11.92
N ALA A 123 21.91 13.85 -13.06
CA ALA A 123 22.96 14.85 -13.27
C ALA A 123 22.40 16.28 -13.12
N GLU A 124 21.26 16.59 -13.74
CA GLU A 124 20.56 17.88 -13.60
C GLU A 124 20.14 18.15 -12.15
N PHE A 125 19.73 17.11 -11.40
CA PHE A 125 19.43 17.22 -9.98
C PHE A 125 20.67 17.59 -9.15
N VAL A 126 21.78 16.89 -9.39
CA VAL A 126 23.07 17.16 -8.76
C VAL A 126 23.50 18.59 -9.06
N GLU A 127 23.63 18.97 -10.33
CA GLU A 127 24.07 20.30 -10.73
C GLU A 127 23.18 21.44 -10.19
N GLY A 128 21.88 21.18 -10.02
CA GLY A 128 20.91 22.14 -9.50
C GLY A 128 20.87 22.24 -7.97
N ALA A 129 21.52 21.33 -7.25
CA ALA A 129 21.57 21.34 -5.78
C ALA A 129 22.37 22.53 -5.26
N LYS A 130 21.82 23.23 -4.26
CA LYS A 130 22.49 24.31 -3.50
C LYS A 130 23.13 23.77 -2.23
N PHE A 131 23.64 22.55 -2.35
CA PHE A 131 24.31 21.78 -1.32
C PHE A 131 25.15 20.69 -2.02
N PRO A 132 26.21 20.19 -1.37
CA PRO A 132 26.98 19.07 -1.89
C PRO A 132 26.23 17.75 -1.70
N LEU A 133 26.48 16.80 -2.59
CA LEU A 133 26.12 15.40 -2.35
C LEU A 133 27.33 14.62 -1.84
N VAL A 134 27.10 13.61 -1.01
CA VAL A 134 28.14 12.77 -0.41
C VAL A 134 27.97 11.30 -0.81
N ALA A 135 29.04 10.67 -1.30
CA ALA A 135 29.07 9.29 -1.77
C ALA A 135 30.50 8.73 -1.74
N ALA A 136 30.89 8.05 -0.66
CA ALA A 136 32.23 7.50 -0.47
C ALA A 136 32.42 6.16 -1.21
N ASN A 137 31.36 5.38 -1.38
CA ASN A 137 31.41 4.03 -1.96
C ASN A 137 30.79 3.91 -3.36
N VAL A 138 30.57 5.02 -4.04
CA VAL A 138 29.99 5.04 -5.41
C VAL A 138 31.00 5.61 -6.40
N ASP A 139 31.23 4.92 -7.52
CA ASP A 139 32.07 5.41 -8.62
C ASP A 139 31.23 5.76 -9.84
N PHE A 140 31.07 7.07 -10.07
CA PHE A 140 30.30 7.62 -11.18
C PHE A 140 31.10 7.71 -12.49
N SER A 141 32.41 7.40 -12.49
CA SER A 141 33.29 7.64 -13.65
C SER A 141 32.99 6.80 -14.88
N GLY A 142 32.22 5.71 -14.73
CA GLY A 142 31.73 4.89 -15.83
C GLY A 142 30.58 5.53 -16.61
N ASP A 143 29.88 6.50 -16.01
CA ASP A 143 28.69 7.12 -16.60
C ASP A 143 29.00 8.45 -17.28
N ALA A 144 28.50 8.62 -18.50
CA ALA A 144 28.79 9.79 -19.32
C ALA A 144 28.03 11.04 -18.89
N ASP A 145 26.83 10.90 -18.31
CA ASP A 145 26.02 12.02 -17.83
C ASP A 145 26.55 12.55 -16.49
N MET A 146 27.11 11.66 -15.66
CA MET A 146 27.69 11.99 -14.35
C MET A 146 29.17 12.40 -14.41
N ALA A 147 29.78 12.32 -15.59
CA ALA A 147 31.21 12.57 -15.78
C ALA A 147 31.62 13.99 -15.36
N GLY A 148 32.53 14.08 -14.39
CA GLY A 148 33.08 15.36 -13.91
C GLY A 148 32.31 16.01 -12.76
N LEU A 149 31.20 15.41 -12.31
CA LEU A 149 30.47 15.86 -11.12
C LEU A 149 31.09 15.36 -9.81
N GLN A 150 31.89 14.29 -9.84
CA GLN A 150 32.47 13.68 -8.65
C GLN A 150 33.91 14.12 -8.37
N ASN A 151 34.12 14.63 -7.16
CA ASN A 151 35.40 14.86 -6.51
C ASN A 151 35.65 13.78 -5.45
N LYS A 152 36.60 12.86 -5.70
CA LYS A 152 36.91 11.76 -4.77
C LYS A 152 37.80 12.24 -3.60
N THR A 153 37.30 13.17 -2.79
CA THR A 153 38.02 13.81 -1.67
C THR A 153 37.15 13.95 -0.42
N TYR A 154 37.81 14.17 0.72
CA TYR A 154 37.23 14.55 2.01
C TYR A 154 37.69 15.96 2.36
N SER A 155 36.86 16.97 2.12
CA SER A 155 37.33 18.37 2.02
C SER A 155 36.41 19.38 2.71
N SER A 156 36.99 20.43 3.31
CA SER A 156 36.28 21.64 3.71
C SER A 156 36.08 22.64 2.56
N ASP A 157 36.82 22.44 1.46
CA ASP A 157 36.70 23.21 0.21
C ASP A 157 35.87 22.36 -0.76
N TYR A 158 34.55 22.60 -0.75
CA TYR A 158 33.57 21.93 -1.60
C TYR A 158 32.62 22.94 -2.23
N ASN A 159 32.05 22.59 -3.37
CA ASN A 159 31.02 23.37 -4.05
C ASN A 159 29.65 22.72 -3.89
N ASP A 160 28.61 23.56 -3.91
CA ASP A 160 27.25 23.10 -4.14
C ASP A 160 27.12 22.48 -5.54
N GLY A 161 26.25 21.48 -5.66
CA GLY A 161 25.95 20.83 -6.93
C GLY A 161 27.07 19.96 -7.50
N GLU A 162 27.94 19.48 -6.62
CA GLU A 162 29.00 18.51 -6.90
C GLU A 162 28.93 17.36 -5.89
N ILE A 163 29.56 16.24 -6.25
CA ILE A 163 29.59 15.01 -5.44
C ILE A 163 30.96 14.88 -4.79
N TYR A 164 31.00 14.59 -3.49
CA TYR A 164 32.22 14.37 -2.72
C TYR A 164 32.19 13.02 -2.02
N ASN A 165 33.34 12.39 -1.73
CA ASN A 165 33.33 11.23 -0.85
C ASN A 165 32.89 11.63 0.57
N GLY A 166 33.38 12.78 1.02
CA GLY A 166 32.87 13.46 2.20
C GLY A 166 33.23 14.94 2.23
N ILE A 167 32.58 15.67 3.11
CA ILE A 167 32.77 17.11 3.32
C ILE A 167 33.11 17.39 4.79
N VAL A 168 33.73 18.54 5.04
CA VAL A 168 33.98 19.05 6.39
C VAL A 168 33.24 20.37 6.56
N LYS A 169 32.33 20.43 7.53
CA LYS A 169 31.52 21.59 7.83
C LYS A 169 31.98 22.26 9.13
N GLU A 170 32.23 23.56 9.09
CA GLU A 170 32.48 24.34 10.30
C GLU A 170 31.14 24.83 10.89
N ILE A 171 30.90 24.55 12.18
CA ILE A 171 29.73 24.97 12.93
C ILE A 171 30.19 25.52 14.27
N ASP A 172 30.00 26.82 14.49
CA ASP A 172 30.42 27.51 15.72
C ASP A 172 31.90 27.28 16.10
N GLY A 173 32.77 27.18 15.09
CA GLY A 173 34.20 26.95 15.27
C GLY A 173 34.62 25.47 15.40
N GLU A 174 33.67 24.55 15.50
CA GLU A 174 33.91 23.11 15.50
C GLU A 174 33.82 22.54 14.09
N GLN A 175 34.66 21.55 13.78
CA GLN A 175 34.65 20.85 12.48
C GLN A 175 33.87 19.54 12.58
N VAL A 176 32.93 19.34 11.67
CA VAL A 176 32.12 18.12 11.56
C VAL A 176 32.35 17.48 10.20
N GLY A 177 32.86 16.25 10.18
CA GLY A 177 33.02 15.44 8.98
C GLY A 177 31.70 14.77 8.61
N ILE A 178 31.33 14.80 7.33
CA ILE A 178 30.10 14.19 6.81
C ILE A 178 30.46 13.38 5.56
N PHE A 179 30.16 12.08 5.54
CA PHE A 179 30.36 11.24 4.36
C PHE A 179 29.11 10.41 4.04
N GLY A 180 29.02 9.94 2.81
CA GLY A 180 27.85 9.25 2.29
C GLY A 180 28.11 7.79 1.96
N LEU A 181 27.12 6.92 2.16
CA LEU A 181 27.17 5.52 1.72
C LEU A 181 25.86 5.14 1.03
N THR A 182 25.95 4.41 -0.08
CA THR A 182 24.81 3.92 -0.86
C THR A 182 24.88 2.41 -0.97
N THR A 183 23.73 1.74 -0.92
CA THR A 183 23.70 0.28 -0.93
C THR A 183 24.33 -0.36 -2.16
N GLU A 184 25.13 -1.41 -1.96
CA GLU A 184 25.71 -2.20 -3.05
C GLU A 184 24.64 -2.93 -3.86
N GLU A 185 23.50 -3.24 -3.24
CA GLU A 185 22.35 -3.85 -3.90
C GLU A 185 21.80 -2.99 -5.05
N THR A 186 22.08 -1.68 -5.07
CA THR A 186 21.70 -0.74 -6.13
C THR A 186 22.03 -1.28 -7.53
N ALA A 187 23.16 -1.98 -7.69
CA ALA A 187 23.56 -2.65 -8.92
C ALA A 187 22.53 -3.65 -9.47
N SER A 188 21.66 -4.17 -8.61
CA SER A 188 20.64 -5.18 -8.90
C SER A 188 19.20 -4.72 -8.70
N ILE A 189 18.96 -3.69 -7.90
CA ILE A 189 17.61 -3.24 -7.52
C ILE A 189 17.16 -1.94 -8.20
N SER A 190 18.06 -1.28 -8.94
CA SER A 190 17.75 -0.10 -9.76
C SER A 190 18.42 -0.19 -11.14
N SER A 191 18.68 0.94 -11.81
CA SER A 191 19.23 1.00 -13.17
C SER A 191 20.55 1.79 -13.28
N PRO A 192 21.59 1.51 -12.47
CA PRO A 192 22.79 2.36 -12.38
C PRO A 192 23.74 2.31 -13.60
N GLY A 193 23.45 1.50 -14.62
CA GLY A 193 24.29 1.43 -15.83
C GLY A 193 25.73 1.02 -15.51
N ASP A 194 26.69 1.87 -15.89
CA ASP A 194 28.13 1.66 -15.67
C ASP A 194 28.65 2.24 -14.33
N ILE A 195 27.77 2.76 -13.48
CA ILE A 195 28.09 3.22 -12.12
C ILE A 195 28.31 2.00 -11.22
N THR A 196 29.35 2.04 -10.39
CA THR A 196 29.70 0.89 -9.52
C THR A 196 29.67 1.27 -8.05
N PHE A 197 29.42 0.27 -7.21
CA PHE A 197 29.28 0.39 -5.76
C PHE A 197 30.32 -0.51 -5.11
N SER A 198 31.09 0.01 -4.16
CA SER A 198 32.10 -0.72 -3.41
C SER A 198 31.65 -1.01 -1.99
N ASP A 199 32.39 -1.89 -1.31
CA ASP A 199 32.18 -2.26 0.09
C ASP A 199 32.00 -1.05 1.00
N TYR A 200 30.83 -0.96 1.64
CA TYR A 200 30.45 0.19 2.46
C TYR A 200 31.28 0.28 3.75
N ILE A 201 31.71 -0.86 4.32
CA ILE A 201 32.53 -0.91 5.54
C ILE A 201 33.93 -0.41 5.24
N GLU A 202 34.55 -0.87 4.15
CA GLU A 202 35.89 -0.45 3.76
C GLU A 202 35.91 1.03 3.35
N ALA A 203 34.88 1.51 2.64
CA ALA A 203 34.73 2.93 2.32
C ALA A 203 34.55 3.79 3.59
N ALA A 204 33.79 3.33 4.56
CA ALA A 204 33.60 4.03 5.84
C ALA A 204 34.89 4.08 6.67
N LYS A 205 35.65 2.99 6.75
CA LYS A 205 36.96 2.98 7.41
C LYS A 205 37.93 3.97 6.77
N GLU A 206 37.93 4.07 5.43
CA GLU A 206 38.71 5.08 4.72
C GLU A 206 38.25 6.50 5.07
N ALA A 207 36.94 6.75 5.09
CA ALA A 207 36.37 8.05 5.42
C ALA A 207 36.75 8.51 6.84
N VAL A 208 36.55 7.64 7.84
CA VAL A 208 36.94 7.92 9.23
C VAL A 208 38.44 8.24 9.30
N ALA A 209 39.29 7.40 8.71
CA ALA A 209 40.73 7.60 8.76
C ALA A 209 41.17 8.93 8.12
N GLU A 210 40.53 9.37 7.03
CA GLU A 210 40.88 10.65 6.39
C GLU A 210 40.37 11.86 7.19
N PHE A 211 39.22 11.78 7.87
CA PHE A 211 38.76 12.84 8.78
C PHE A 211 39.63 12.93 10.05
N GLU A 212 39.95 11.81 10.69
CA GLU A 212 40.80 11.79 11.89
C GLU A 212 42.21 12.34 11.60
N LYS A 213 42.76 12.02 10.43
CA LYS A 213 44.04 12.58 9.96
C LYS A 213 44.02 14.09 9.79
N GLN A 214 42.84 14.67 9.55
CA GLN A 214 42.62 16.13 9.52
C GLN A 214 42.40 16.72 10.93
N GLY A 215 42.33 15.88 11.97
CA GLY A 215 42.09 16.28 13.36
C GLY A 215 40.61 16.43 13.70
N ILE A 216 39.71 15.90 12.85
CA ILE A 216 38.26 15.94 13.06
C ILE A 216 37.87 14.78 13.97
N ASN A 217 37.04 15.07 14.97
CA ASN A 217 36.58 14.12 15.99
C ASN A 217 35.04 14.10 16.13
N LYS A 218 34.34 14.58 15.10
CA LYS A 218 32.87 14.58 15.02
C LYS A 218 32.52 14.13 13.62
N ILE A 219 32.13 12.87 13.46
CA ILE A 219 31.96 12.21 12.16
C ILE A 219 30.54 11.67 12.02
N ILE A 220 29.85 12.14 10.99
CA ILE A 220 28.48 11.74 10.63
C ILE A 220 28.53 10.93 9.33
N ALA A 221 28.00 9.71 9.38
CA ALA A 221 27.69 8.93 8.19
C ALA A 221 26.23 9.21 7.79
N VAL A 222 26.01 9.65 6.55
CA VAL A 222 24.68 9.74 5.95
C VAL A 222 24.53 8.55 5.02
N THR A 223 23.64 7.62 5.34
CA THR A 223 23.66 6.28 4.76
C THR A 223 22.32 5.89 4.14
N HIS A 224 22.40 5.22 2.99
CA HIS A 224 21.28 4.56 2.36
C HIS A 224 21.58 3.07 2.19
N ILE A 225 21.85 2.41 3.32
CA ILE A 225 22.21 0.98 3.41
C ILE A 225 21.28 0.18 4.33
N GLY A 226 20.25 0.83 4.90
CA GLY A 226 19.25 0.17 5.71
C GLY A 226 19.63 -0.06 7.18
N PHE A 227 18.66 0.14 8.07
CA PHE A 227 18.88 0.01 9.51
C PHE A 227 19.18 -1.43 9.95
N ASP A 228 18.39 -2.39 9.45
CA ASP A 228 18.48 -3.81 9.76
C ASP A 228 18.22 -4.70 8.53
N ASP A 229 18.77 -4.30 7.37
CA ASP A 229 18.44 -4.91 6.08
C ASP A 229 19.12 -6.27 5.85
N SER A 230 20.42 -6.29 5.55
CA SER A 230 21.16 -7.51 5.28
C SER A 230 22.55 -7.47 5.91
N SER A 231 22.83 -8.37 6.86
CA SER A 231 24.19 -8.53 7.40
C SER A 231 25.21 -9.04 6.37
N GLU A 232 24.77 -9.46 5.18
CA GLU A 232 25.64 -9.93 4.10
C GLU A 232 26.06 -8.81 3.15
N PHE A 233 25.25 -7.75 3.03
CA PHE A 233 25.45 -6.73 2.01
C PHE A 233 25.45 -5.31 2.60
N ASP A 234 24.50 -4.96 3.48
CA ASP A 234 24.19 -3.58 3.82
C ASP A 234 23.43 -3.47 5.15
N ASN A 235 24.00 -2.81 6.16
CA ASN A 235 23.37 -2.66 7.48
C ASN A 235 24.01 -1.57 8.36
N ASP A 236 23.22 -0.58 8.81
CA ASP A 236 23.68 0.52 9.68
C ASP A 236 24.15 0.04 11.07
N GLN A 237 23.50 -0.98 11.66
CA GLN A 237 23.95 -1.53 12.94
C GLN A 237 25.29 -2.24 12.79
N LEU A 238 25.49 -2.96 11.69
CA LEU A 238 26.77 -3.61 11.39
C LEU A 238 27.85 -2.57 11.08
N LEU A 239 27.50 -1.47 10.41
CA LEU A 239 28.41 -0.34 10.20
C LEU A 239 28.92 0.21 11.52
N ALA A 240 28.02 0.49 12.47
CA ALA A 240 28.38 0.94 13.81
C ALA A 240 29.25 -0.09 14.57
N GLU A 241 29.02 -1.39 14.35
CA GLU A 241 29.80 -2.46 14.96
C GLU A 241 31.23 -2.56 14.41
N GLU A 242 31.40 -2.44 13.09
CA GLU A 242 32.65 -2.73 12.39
C GLU A 242 33.54 -1.50 12.15
N VAL A 243 33.00 -0.29 12.31
CA VAL A 243 33.72 0.97 12.02
C VAL A 243 33.71 1.90 13.23
N GLU A 244 34.77 1.78 14.04
CA GLU A 244 35.04 2.71 15.14
C GLU A 244 35.30 4.13 14.60
N GLY A 245 34.90 5.16 15.35
CA GLY A 245 35.11 6.57 15.02
C GLY A 245 33.92 7.27 14.34
N ILE A 246 32.85 6.55 14.02
CA ILE A 246 31.58 7.16 13.59
C ILE A 246 30.76 7.53 14.83
N ASP A 247 30.38 8.81 14.96
CA ASP A 247 29.57 9.30 16.07
C ASP A 247 28.06 9.13 15.79
N VAL A 248 27.65 9.44 14.57
CA VAL A 248 26.24 9.44 14.16
C VAL A 248 26.06 8.78 12.80
N ILE A 249 25.06 7.91 12.70
CA ILE A 249 24.55 7.38 11.44
C ILE A 249 23.13 7.91 11.22
N VAL A 250 22.94 8.64 10.12
CA VAL A 250 21.64 9.10 9.63
C VAL A 250 21.24 8.22 8.45
N GLY A 251 20.36 7.25 8.71
CA GLY A 251 20.04 6.16 7.78
C GLY A 251 18.76 6.34 6.96
N GLY A 252 18.61 5.49 5.94
CA GLY A 252 17.47 5.40 5.01
C GLY A 252 17.16 3.97 4.57
N HIS A 253 16.59 3.78 3.37
CA HIS A 253 16.35 2.50 2.67
C HIS A 253 15.24 1.59 3.24
N THR A 254 15.32 1.27 4.53
CA THR A 254 14.40 0.30 5.18
C THR A 254 13.09 0.92 5.70
N HIS A 255 12.91 2.23 5.50
CA HIS A 255 11.75 3.01 5.93
C HIS A 255 11.49 2.94 7.45
N LYS A 256 12.52 2.64 8.25
CA LYS A 256 12.37 2.39 9.69
C LYS A 256 11.87 3.65 10.38
N LYS A 257 10.81 3.50 11.17
CA LYS A 257 10.40 4.53 12.13
C LYS A 257 11.12 4.25 13.46
N LEU A 258 12.15 5.05 13.77
CA LEU A 258 12.81 5.03 15.07
C LEU A 258 12.21 6.12 15.95
N ASP A 259 11.30 5.73 16.87
CA ASP A 259 10.67 6.67 17.81
C ASP A 259 11.70 7.29 18.77
N GLU A 260 12.77 6.56 19.08
CA GLU A 260 13.95 7.00 19.84
C GLU A 260 15.22 6.55 19.08
N PRO A 261 16.36 7.26 19.22
CA PRO A 261 17.61 6.86 18.57
C PRO A 261 18.08 5.50 19.05
N PHE A 262 18.64 4.71 18.14
CA PHE A 262 19.32 3.47 18.49
C PHE A 262 20.77 3.77 18.86
N ILE A 263 21.26 3.18 19.96
CA ILE A 263 22.61 3.43 20.45
C ILE A 263 23.41 2.13 20.40
N TYR A 264 24.49 2.14 19.63
CA TYR A 264 25.48 1.10 19.67
C TYR A 264 26.59 1.49 20.64
N GLU A 265 26.69 0.78 21.77
CA GLU A 265 27.63 1.10 22.85
C GLU A 265 29.06 0.60 22.60
N GLY A 266 29.28 -0.22 21.57
CA GLY A 266 30.60 -0.68 21.11
C GLY A 266 31.59 -1.13 22.19
N ASN A 267 32.89 -1.12 21.81
CA ASN A 267 34.00 -1.20 22.76
C ASN A 267 34.67 0.17 22.99
N THR A 268 34.28 1.18 22.21
CA THR A 268 34.80 2.55 22.16
C THR A 268 33.67 3.54 22.48
N ASP A 269 33.70 4.75 21.91
CA ASP A 269 32.63 5.73 22.04
C ASP A 269 31.33 5.26 21.36
N PRO A 270 30.15 5.66 21.88
CA PRO A 270 28.87 5.19 21.36
C PRO A 270 28.53 5.81 20.01
N THR A 271 27.99 5.00 19.10
CA THR A 271 27.45 5.47 17.82
C THR A 271 25.92 5.58 17.89
N VAL A 272 25.38 6.72 17.49
CA VAL A 272 23.93 7.01 17.50
C VAL A 272 23.35 6.83 16.11
N ILE A 273 22.29 6.03 15.97
CA ILE A 273 21.62 5.75 14.70
C ILE A 273 20.19 6.31 14.71
N VAL A 274 19.83 7.06 13.67
CA VAL A 274 18.49 7.66 13.49
C VAL A 274 17.94 7.44 12.08
N GLN A 275 16.61 7.31 11.98
CA GLN A 275 15.87 7.21 10.72
C GLN A 275 14.44 7.75 10.91
N ALA A 276 13.89 8.44 9.90
CA ALA A 276 12.64 9.21 9.97
C ALA A 276 11.48 8.61 9.15
N ASN A 277 11.34 7.28 9.15
CA ASN A 277 10.30 6.55 8.42
C ASN A 277 10.37 6.78 6.90
N GLU A 278 9.29 7.25 6.25
CA GLU A 278 9.17 7.35 4.78
C GLU A 278 8.17 8.45 4.38
N TYR A 279 8.15 8.80 3.09
CA TYR A 279 7.09 9.52 2.40
C TYR A 279 6.77 10.90 2.97
N ASN A 280 7.78 11.59 3.50
CA ASN A 280 7.62 12.93 4.10
C ASN A 280 6.55 12.93 5.24
N LYS A 281 6.33 11.78 5.90
CA LYS A 281 5.43 11.68 7.07
C LYS A 281 6.05 12.32 8.30
N PHE A 282 7.37 12.23 8.44
CA PHE A 282 8.12 12.76 9.58
C PHE A 282 9.33 13.58 9.13
N LEU A 283 9.68 14.58 9.94
CA LEU A 283 11.00 15.21 9.97
C LEU A 283 11.70 14.74 11.24
N GLY A 284 12.86 14.10 11.10
CA GLY A 284 13.68 13.70 12.23
C GLY A 284 14.47 14.88 12.80
N GLN A 285 14.66 14.89 14.11
CA GLN A 285 15.52 15.81 14.85
C GLN A 285 16.30 15.01 15.90
N LEU A 286 17.62 15.15 15.89
CA LEU A 286 18.53 14.59 16.88
C LEU A 286 19.31 15.74 17.54
N ASP A 287 19.05 15.97 18.83
CA ASP A 287 19.77 16.96 19.64
C ASP A 287 20.96 16.26 20.34
N LEU A 288 22.18 16.72 20.11
CA LEU A 288 23.43 16.14 20.62
C LEU A 288 24.23 17.13 21.45
N THR A 289 24.95 16.60 22.44
CA THR A 289 26.00 17.32 23.18
C THR A 289 27.30 16.53 23.09
N PHE A 290 28.34 17.16 22.54
CA PHE A 290 29.69 16.61 22.45
C PHE A 290 30.57 17.24 23.53
N ASP A 291 31.47 16.45 24.12
CA ASP A 291 32.54 16.98 24.97
C ASP A 291 33.73 17.54 24.15
N GLU A 292 34.76 18.03 24.84
CA GLU A 292 35.97 18.60 24.21
C GLU A 292 36.77 17.58 23.36
N ASN A 293 36.57 16.28 23.58
CA ASN A 293 37.23 15.22 22.82
C ASN A 293 36.39 14.76 21.62
N GLY A 294 35.17 15.27 21.46
CA GLY A 294 34.25 14.86 20.41
C GLY A 294 33.36 13.68 20.80
N VAL A 295 33.28 13.33 22.09
CA VAL A 295 32.45 12.20 22.55
C VAL A 295 31.04 12.67 22.87
N ILE A 296 30.03 11.93 22.43
CA ILE A 296 28.62 12.23 22.71
C ILE A 296 28.32 11.96 24.21
N THR A 297 27.90 13.00 24.92
CA THR A 297 27.52 12.95 26.35
C THR A 297 26.01 12.99 26.56
N SER A 298 25.25 13.46 25.57
CA SER A 298 23.79 13.47 25.57
C SER A 298 23.24 13.36 24.16
N GLN A 299 22.16 12.61 24.00
CA GLN A 299 21.43 12.46 22.75
C GLN A 299 19.92 12.43 23.02
N LEU A 300 19.14 13.13 22.20
CA LEU A 300 17.68 13.13 22.27
C LEU A 300 17.09 13.17 20.86
N GLY A 301 16.40 12.10 20.47
CA GLY A 301 15.68 12.04 19.20
C GLY A 301 14.23 12.51 19.31
N LYS A 302 13.72 13.12 18.23
CA LYS A 302 12.33 13.51 18.06
C LYS A 302 11.90 13.31 16.61
N LEU A 303 10.72 12.74 16.41
CA LEU A 303 10.05 12.70 15.10
C LEU A 303 8.89 13.69 15.07
N HIS A 304 8.97 14.68 14.18
CA HIS A 304 7.90 15.65 13.96
C HIS A 304 6.98 15.17 12.86
N GLU A 305 5.72 14.87 13.17
CA GLU A 305 4.72 14.50 12.17
C GLU A 305 4.41 15.69 11.26
N VAL A 306 4.82 15.63 9.99
CA VAL A 306 4.69 16.72 9.02
C VAL A 306 3.22 17.06 8.75
N GLY A 307 2.36 16.04 8.74
CA GLY A 307 0.92 16.16 8.51
C GLY A 307 0.09 16.55 9.73
N ALA A 308 0.71 16.82 10.89
CA ALA A 308 -0.04 17.14 12.11
C ALA A 308 -0.85 18.44 11.96
N LYS A 309 -2.02 18.48 12.61
CA LYS A 309 -3.02 19.56 12.43
C LYS A 309 -2.52 20.94 12.84
N ASP A 310 -1.57 21.00 13.76
CA ASP A 310 -0.95 22.21 14.29
C ASP A 310 0.27 22.67 13.50
N VAL A 311 0.74 21.87 12.53
CA VAL A 311 1.77 22.28 11.58
C VAL A 311 1.11 23.06 10.45
N VAL A 312 1.30 24.38 10.46
CA VAL A 312 0.82 25.27 9.41
C VAL A 312 1.81 25.26 8.25
N ALA A 313 1.32 25.12 7.02
CA ALA A 313 2.14 25.15 5.81
C ALA A 313 2.83 26.52 5.65
N ASP A 314 4.10 26.50 5.24
CA ASP A 314 4.87 27.70 4.92
C ASP A 314 4.31 28.37 3.66
N GLU A 315 4.05 29.68 3.72
CA GLU A 315 3.38 30.41 2.63
C GLU A 315 4.21 30.41 1.33
N GLU A 316 5.51 30.67 1.43
CA GLU A 316 6.44 30.67 0.30
C GLU A 316 6.53 29.29 -0.35
N ALA A 317 6.67 28.24 0.46
CA ALA A 317 6.67 26.87 -0.04
C ALA A 317 5.33 26.49 -0.68
N ALA A 318 4.20 26.91 -0.12
CA ALA A 318 2.88 26.64 -0.69
C ALA A 318 2.70 27.33 -2.06
N GLU A 319 3.20 28.57 -2.21
CA GLU A 319 3.20 29.28 -3.49
C GLU A 319 4.09 28.59 -4.53
N LEU A 320 5.26 28.07 -4.12
CA LEU A 320 6.14 27.30 -5.00
C LEU A 320 5.55 25.94 -5.38
N LEU A 321 4.78 25.29 -4.49
CA LEU A 321 4.14 24.00 -4.75
C LEU A 321 2.94 24.12 -5.69
N ALA A 322 2.22 25.23 -5.64
CA ALA A 322 0.99 25.43 -6.39
C ALA A 322 1.06 25.06 -7.89
N PRO A 323 2.08 25.47 -8.69
CA PRO A 323 2.18 25.06 -10.09
C PRO A 323 2.39 23.56 -10.26
N TYR A 324 3.29 22.94 -9.48
CA TYR A 324 3.51 21.49 -9.54
C TYR A 324 2.24 20.72 -9.17
N ALA A 325 1.56 21.14 -8.10
CA ALA A 325 0.32 20.52 -7.65
C ALA A 325 -0.80 20.66 -8.71
N ALA A 326 -0.86 21.78 -9.42
CA ALA A 326 -1.84 21.99 -10.49
C ALA A 326 -1.60 21.05 -11.69
N ASP A 327 -0.35 20.89 -12.12
CA ASP A 327 0.01 19.94 -13.19
C ASP A 327 -0.31 18.50 -12.77
N ILE A 328 -0.03 18.12 -11.51
CA ILE A 328 -0.39 16.80 -10.98
C ILE A 328 -1.92 16.63 -10.89
N GLU A 329 -2.66 17.68 -10.53
CA GLU A 329 -4.13 17.64 -10.50
C GLU A 329 -4.71 17.49 -11.92
N GLU A 330 -4.14 18.15 -12.92
CA GLU A 330 -4.49 17.97 -14.32
C GLU A 330 -4.24 16.53 -14.76
N LEU A 331 -3.05 15.98 -14.48
CA LEU A 331 -2.71 14.58 -14.78
C LEU A 331 -3.66 13.60 -14.10
N LYS A 332 -3.99 13.80 -12.81
CA LYS A 332 -4.93 12.94 -12.09
C LYS A 332 -6.32 12.93 -12.74
N ASN A 333 -6.74 14.03 -13.35
CA ASN A 333 -8.03 14.15 -14.05
C ASN A 333 -7.97 13.72 -15.52
N GLN A 334 -6.78 13.43 -16.07
CA GLN A 334 -6.62 13.00 -17.44
C GLN A 334 -7.23 11.61 -17.66
N SER A 335 -8.05 11.47 -18.71
CA SER A 335 -8.55 10.18 -19.19
C SER A 335 -7.39 9.30 -19.66
N THR A 336 -7.44 8.02 -19.31
CA THR A 336 -6.54 6.99 -19.86
C THR A 336 -6.88 6.64 -21.32
N GLY A 337 -8.02 7.11 -21.83
CA GLY A 337 -8.59 6.71 -23.12
C GLY A 337 -9.39 5.41 -23.04
N ALA A 338 -9.69 4.92 -21.83
CA ALA A 338 -10.52 3.75 -21.59
C ALA A 338 -11.70 4.09 -20.69
N SER A 339 -12.80 3.35 -20.85
CA SER A 339 -13.98 3.48 -20.00
C SER A 339 -14.40 2.12 -19.42
N ALA A 340 -14.69 2.08 -18.13
CA ALA A 340 -15.26 0.92 -17.46
C ALA A 340 -16.78 0.85 -17.70
N GLU A 341 -17.25 -0.25 -18.30
CA GLU A 341 -18.70 -0.53 -18.46
C GLU A 341 -19.33 -1.19 -17.22
N VAL A 342 -18.51 -1.63 -16.28
CA VAL A 342 -18.90 -2.28 -15.02
C VAL A 342 -18.01 -1.79 -13.90
N PHE A 343 -18.53 -1.81 -12.67
CA PHE A 343 -17.74 -1.48 -11.50
C PHE A 343 -16.55 -2.46 -11.37
N LEU A 344 -15.34 -1.93 -11.24
CA LEU A 344 -14.12 -2.71 -11.11
C LEU A 344 -13.77 -2.86 -9.63
N ASN A 345 -14.07 -4.04 -9.07
CA ASN A 345 -13.97 -4.28 -7.63
C ASN A 345 -12.50 -4.43 -7.17
N GLY A 346 -11.99 -3.38 -6.55
CA GLY A 346 -10.73 -3.34 -5.81
C GLY A 346 -10.93 -3.17 -4.30
N GLY A 347 -12.14 -3.47 -3.80
CA GLY A 347 -12.43 -3.43 -2.36
C GLY A 347 -11.48 -4.34 -1.59
N ARG A 348 -11.15 -3.96 -0.35
CA ARG A 348 -10.24 -4.74 0.51
C ARG A 348 -10.98 -5.49 1.62
N ASN A 349 -12.30 -5.58 1.51
CA ASN A 349 -13.22 -6.27 2.41
C ASN A 349 -13.36 -7.76 2.05
N GLU A 350 -14.21 -8.50 2.80
CA GLU A 350 -14.66 -9.85 2.42
C GLU A 350 -15.29 -9.86 1.01
N GLY A 351 -14.64 -10.57 0.08
CA GLY A 351 -15.02 -10.58 -1.33
C GLY A 351 -14.32 -9.60 -2.24
N GLY A 352 -13.44 -8.81 -1.66
CA GLY A 352 -12.50 -7.95 -2.33
C GLY A 352 -11.23 -8.68 -2.74
N VAL A 353 -10.26 -7.91 -3.21
CA VAL A 353 -8.98 -8.39 -3.77
C VAL A 353 -8.14 -9.22 -2.79
N ARG A 354 -8.44 -9.14 -1.50
CA ARG A 354 -7.72 -9.87 -0.43
C ARG A 354 -8.33 -11.22 -0.06
N ALA A 355 -9.50 -11.55 -0.59
CA ALA A 355 -10.25 -12.73 -0.17
C ALA A 355 -10.99 -13.43 -1.31
N SER A 356 -10.96 -12.93 -2.54
CA SER A 356 -11.71 -13.49 -3.67
C SER A 356 -11.11 -13.05 -5.01
N GLU A 357 -11.39 -13.83 -6.06
CA GLU A 357 -11.21 -13.35 -7.44
C GLU A 357 -12.08 -12.11 -7.66
N THR A 358 -11.50 -11.05 -8.24
CA THR A 358 -12.25 -9.86 -8.65
C THR A 358 -12.00 -9.57 -10.12
N ASN A 359 -12.97 -8.90 -10.75
CA ASN A 359 -12.85 -8.49 -12.14
C ASN A 359 -11.71 -7.47 -12.36
N LEU A 360 -11.43 -6.61 -11.39
CA LEU A 360 -10.27 -5.71 -11.44
C LEU A 360 -8.95 -6.47 -11.33
N GLY A 361 -8.83 -7.44 -10.42
CA GLY A 361 -7.63 -8.26 -10.29
C GLY A 361 -7.35 -9.08 -11.57
N ASN A 362 -8.40 -9.58 -12.22
CA ASN A 362 -8.28 -10.22 -13.53
C ASN A 362 -7.75 -9.25 -14.59
N LEU A 363 -8.33 -8.05 -14.68
CA LEU A 363 -7.91 -7.03 -15.65
C LEU A 363 -6.46 -6.58 -15.46
N ILE A 364 -6.03 -6.35 -14.21
CA ILE A 364 -4.65 -5.97 -13.88
C ILE A 364 -3.67 -7.08 -14.28
N THR A 365 -3.97 -8.33 -13.94
CA THR A 365 -3.10 -9.46 -14.29
C THR A 365 -3.09 -9.76 -15.79
N ASP A 366 -4.18 -9.50 -16.51
CA ASP A 366 -4.21 -9.59 -17.97
C ASP A 366 -3.30 -8.53 -18.61
N GLY A 367 -3.36 -7.29 -18.12
CA GLY A 367 -2.47 -6.22 -18.57
C GLY A 367 -1.00 -6.51 -18.30
N MET A 368 -0.69 -6.98 -17.09
CA MET A 368 0.66 -7.41 -16.71
C MET A 368 1.17 -8.55 -17.61
N LEU A 369 0.34 -9.57 -17.86
CA LEU A 369 0.72 -10.68 -18.75
C LEU A 369 0.92 -10.20 -20.20
N ALA A 370 0.08 -9.29 -20.67
CA ALA A 370 0.19 -8.73 -22.01
C ALA A 370 1.48 -7.90 -22.19
N ALA A 371 1.83 -7.08 -21.19
CA ALA A 371 3.07 -6.31 -21.17
C ALA A 371 4.30 -7.23 -21.12
N ALA A 372 4.31 -8.20 -20.19
CA ALA A 372 5.41 -9.16 -20.06
C ALA A 372 5.64 -9.97 -21.34
N LYS A 373 4.59 -10.36 -22.07
CA LYS A 373 4.71 -11.06 -23.36
C LYS A 373 5.33 -10.24 -24.48
N LYS A 374 5.26 -8.91 -24.42
CA LYS A 374 5.97 -8.04 -25.39
C LYS A 374 7.49 -8.10 -25.19
N ILE A 375 7.92 -8.38 -23.95
CA ILE A 375 9.33 -8.39 -23.53
C ILE A 375 9.90 -9.80 -23.65
N ASP A 376 9.23 -10.77 -23.02
CA ASP A 376 9.55 -12.20 -23.10
C ASP A 376 8.29 -12.97 -23.50
N SER A 377 8.23 -13.33 -24.79
CA SER A 377 7.10 -14.06 -25.37
C SER A 377 6.84 -15.45 -24.77
N ASP A 378 7.81 -16.01 -24.02
CA ASP A 378 7.63 -17.27 -23.28
C ASP A 378 6.89 -17.07 -21.94
N THR A 379 6.64 -15.82 -21.53
CA THR A 379 5.82 -15.51 -20.35
C THR A 379 4.38 -15.97 -20.56
N VAL A 380 3.95 -16.91 -19.72
CA VAL A 380 2.64 -17.56 -19.85
C VAL A 380 1.71 -17.27 -18.68
N ILE A 381 2.24 -16.80 -17.55
CA ILE A 381 1.49 -16.59 -16.31
C ILE A 381 1.79 -15.19 -15.78
N ALA A 382 0.80 -14.52 -15.19
CA ALA A 382 1.01 -13.35 -14.35
C ALA A 382 0.29 -13.50 -13.01
N VAL A 383 0.88 -12.98 -11.94
CA VAL A 383 0.29 -12.96 -10.60
C VAL A 383 0.46 -11.60 -9.93
N GLN A 384 -0.60 -11.14 -9.25
CA GLN A 384 -0.63 -9.86 -8.53
C GLN A 384 -1.18 -10.10 -7.13
N ASN A 385 -0.45 -9.69 -6.09
CA ASN A 385 -0.97 -9.71 -4.72
C ASN A 385 -2.09 -8.69 -4.54
N GLY A 386 -3.18 -9.08 -3.88
CA GLY A 386 -4.32 -8.22 -3.56
C GLY A 386 -3.96 -7.06 -2.64
N GLY A 387 -2.84 -7.15 -1.92
CA GLY A 387 -2.24 -6.07 -1.14
C GLY A 387 -1.81 -4.89 -1.99
N GLY A 388 -1.38 -5.13 -3.24
CA GLY A 388 -1.00 -4.11 -4.21
C GLY A 388 -2.19 -3.36 -4.84
N ILE A 389 -3.41 -3.89 -4.74
CA ILE A 389 -4.63 -3.27 -5.29
C ILE A 389 -5.37 -2.56 -4.15
N ARG A 390 -5.54 -1.24 -4.26
CA ARG A 390 -5.86 -0.37 -3.11
C ARG A 390 -7.25 0.24 -3.14
N ALA A 391 -7.83 0.39 -4.33
CA ALA A 391 -9.12 1.01 -4.54
C ALA A 391 -9.87 0.35 -5.69
N SER A 392 -11.19 0.56 -5.71
CA SER A 392 -12.04 0.20 -6.85
C SER A 392 -12.08 1.33 -7.86
N ILE A 393 -12.44 1.01 -9.10
CA ILE A 393 -12.67 2.00 -10.17
C ILE A 393 -14.16 1.98 -10.54
N ASN A 394 -14.76 3.16 -10.62
CA ASN A 394 -16.19 3.30 -10.91
C ASN A 394 -16.49 3.07 -12.39
N VAL A 395 -17.77 2.89 -12.69
CA VAL A 395 -18.25 2.87 -14.09
C VAL A 395 -18.07 4.27 -14.68
N GLY A 396 -17.55 4.36 -15.90
CA GLY A 396 -17.27 5.62 -16.57
C GLY A 396 -15.86 5.70 -17.15
N ASP A 397 -15.43 6.91 -17.47
CA ASP A 397 -14.06 7.19 -17.89
C ASP A 397 -13.07 6.78 -16.79
N ILE A 398 -12.00 6.07 -17.16
CA ILE A 398 -10.95 5.67 -16.21
C ILE A 398 -9.88 6.75 -16.26
N THR A 399 -9.67 7.47 -15.17
CA THR A 399 -8.63 8.52 -15.10
C THR A 399 -7.30 7.98 -14.59
N VAL A 400 -6.20 8.68 -14.91
CA VAL A 400 -4.87 8.35 -14.37
C VAL A 400 -4.86 8.42 -12.84
N GLY A 401 -5.58 9.37 -12.24
CA GLY A 401 -5.71 9.49 -10.79
C GLY A 401 -6.41 8.30 -10.14
N GLU A 402 -7.44 7.74 -10.76
CA GLU A 402 -8.08 6.50 -10.29
C GLU A 402 -7.15 5.30 -10.37
N VAL A 403 -6.38 5.20 -11.46
CA VAL A 403 -5.37 4.15 -11.62
C VAL A 403 -4.31 4.23 -10.52
N LEU A 404 -3.76 5.40 -10.26
CA LEU A 404 -2.73 5.58 -9.22
C LEU A 404 -3.30 5.39 -7.82
N THR A 405 -4.56 5.77 -7.59
CA THR A 405 -5.25 5.44 -6.34
C THR A 405 -5.41 3.93 -6.18
N THR A 406 -5.58 3.21 -7.28
CA THR A 406 -5.71 1.75 -7.32
C THR A 406 -4.38 1.03 -7.17
N MET A 407 -3.31 1.55 -7.76
CA MET A 407 -1.95 0.97 -7.80
C MET A 407 -0.90 2.05 -7.44
N PRO A 408 -0.81 2.47 -6.17
CA PRO A 408 -0.07 3.69 -5.77
C PRO A 408 1.43 3.49 -5.58
N PHE A 409 1.93 2.26 -5.70
CA PHE A 409 3.31 1.94 -5.31
C PHE A 409 4.31 2.09 -6.46
N GLY A 410 3.84 2.16 -7.71
CA GLY A 410 4.72 2.23 -8.87
C GLY A 410 5.69 1.05 -8.95
N ASN A 411 5.24 -0.17 -8.62
CA ASN A 411 6.14 -1.32 -8.65
C ASN A 411 6.55 -1.62 -10.09
N SER A 412 7.82 -1.99 -10.28
CA SER A 412 8.31 -2.51 -11.55
C SER A 412 7.81 -3.93 -11.82
N LEU A 413 7.75 -4.28 -13.10
CA LEU A 413 7.51 -5.64 -13.59
C LEU A 413 8.72 -6.53 -13.28
N ALA A 414 8.45 -7.72 -12.75
CA ALA A 414 9.43 -8.81 -12.61
C ALA A 414 8.95 -10.03 -13.40
N ILE A 415 9.81 -10.60 -14.24
CA ILE A 415 9.57 -11.85 -14.98
C ILE A 415 10.45 -12.95 -14.38
N MET A 416 9.84 -13.81 -13.57
CA MET A 416 10.51 -14.88 -12.84
C MET A 416 10.48 -16.20 -13.59
N ASN A 417 11.53 -16.99 -13.45
CA ASN A 417 11.57 -18.38 -13.91
C ASN A 417 11.35 -19.34 -12.74
N LEU A 418 10.12 -19.87 -12.62
CA LEU A 418 9.68 -20.68 -11.49
C LEU A 418 9.31 -22.09 -11.91
N THR A 419 9.69 -23.09 -11.12
CA THR A 419 9.19 -24.45 -11.29
C THR A 419 7.71 -24.55 -10.93
N GLY A 420 7.00 -25.53 -11.49
CA GLY A 420 5.61 -25.80 -11.09
C GLY A 420 5.47 -26.06 -9.58
N ALA A 421 6.48 -26.67 -8.94
CA ALA A 421 6.51 -26.84 -7.50
C ALA A 421 6.57 -25.53 -6.71
N GLU A 422 7.43 -24.60 -7.11
CA GLU A 422 7.54 -23.27 -6.50
C GLU A 422 6.24 -22.47 -6.71
N LEU A 423 5.67 -22.52 -7.91
CA LEU A 423 4.40 -21.86 -8.19
C LEU A 423 3.27 -22.44 -7.32
N LYS A 424 3.19 -23.77 -7.16
CA LYS A 424 2.20 -24.37 -6.26
C LYS A 424 2.39 -23.91 -4.81
N THR A 425 3.64 -23.84 -4.33
CA THR A 425 3.95 -23.32 -2.98
C THR A 425 3.46 -21.88 -2.81
N ALA A 426 3.68 -21.02 -3.81
CA ALA A 426 3.15 -19.66 -3.77
C ALA A 426 1.61 -19.63 -3.75
N LEU A 427 0.94 -20.44 -4.58
CA LEU A 427 -0.53 -20.51 -4.58
C LEU A 427 -1.10 -21.04 -3.25
N GLU A 428 -0.43 -22.00 -2.61
CA GLU A 428 -0.79 -22.48 -1.26
C GLU A 428 -0.69 -21.36 -0.22
N HIS A 429 0.39 -20.58 -0.28
CA HIS A 429 0.58 -19.42 0.59
C HIS A 429 -0.47 -18.34 0.34
N ALA A 430 -0.86 -18.13 -0.92
CA ALA A 430 -1.82 -17.11 -1.32
C ALA A 430 -3.21 -17.34 -0.70
N VAL A 431 -3.64 -18.59 -0.60
CA VAL A 431 -4.97 -18.98 -0.07
C VAL A 431 -4.94 -19.40 1.40
N ARG A 432 -3.82 -19.21 2.11
CA ARG A 432 -3.61 -19.71 3.48
C ARG A 432 -4.62 -19.18 4.51
N GLN A 433 -5.09 -17.94 4.34
CA GLN A 433 -6.04 -17.30 5.27
C GLN A 433 -7.49 -17.34 4.80
N PHE A 434 -7.75 -17.76 3.55
CA PHE A 434 -9.11 -17.81 3.01
C PHE A 434 -10.07 -18.55 3.97
N PRO A 435 -11.30 -18.05 4.20
CA PRO A 435 -11.92 -16.87 3.58
C PRO A 435 -11.60 -15.52 4.24
N ALA A 436 -10.72 -15.48 5.26
CA ALA A 436 -10.25 -14.22 5.82
C ALA A 436 -9.35 -13.47 4.82
N GLU A 437 -9.32 -12.15 4.97
CA GLU A 437 -8.52 -11.25 4.13
C GLU A 437 -7.02 -11.52 4.28
N ASN A 438 -6.31 -11.52 3.16
CA ASN A 438 -4.87 -11.67 3.05
C ASN A 438 -4.31 -10.71 2.00
N GLY A 439 -3.32 -9.87 2.36
CA GLY A 439 -2.60 -9.04 1.40
C GLY A 439 -1.95 -9.89 0.30
N GLY A 440 -1.41 -11.06 0.66
CA GLY A 440 -0.83 -12.01 -0.27
C GLY A 440 -1.84 -12.88 -1.04
N PHE A 441 -3.14 -12.55 -1.09
CA PHE A 441 -4.05 -13.27 -1.99
C PHE A 441 -3.66 -12.97 -3.44
N LEU A 442 -3.35 -13.98 -4.27
CA LEU A 442 -2.89 -13.76 -5.64
C LEU A 442 -4.06 -13.76 -6.63
N HIS A 443 -4.23 -12.65 -7.33
CA HIS A 443 -4.92 -12.62 -8.61
C HIS A 443 -4.02 -13.21 -9.69
N VAL A 444 -4.62 -13.78 -10.73
CA VAL A 444 -3.88 -14.57 -11.72
C VAL A 444 -4.37 -14.34 -13.16
N ALA A 445 -3.43 -14.39 -14.09
CA ALA A 445 -3.69 -14.52 -15.53
C ALA A 445 -2.84 -15.65 -16.11
N GLY A 446 -3.33 -16.31 -17.16
CA GLY A 446 -2.64 -17.46 -17.77
C GLY A 446 -2.63 -18.74 -16.92
N LEU A 447 -3.33 -18.74 -15.78
CA LEU A 447 -3.56 -19.94 -14.96
C LEU A 447 -4.98 -19.96 -14.39
N GLN A 448 -5.43 -21.17 -14.04
CA GLN A 448 -6.63 -21.43 -13.26
C GLN A 448 -6.27 -22.42 -12.15
N PHE A 449 -6.76 -22.23 -10.94
CA PHE A 449 -6.56 -23.21 -9.87
C PHE A 449 -7.77 -23.39 -8.96
N SER A 450 -7.80 -24.54 -8.31
CA SER A 450 -8.82 -24.94 -7.34
C SER A 450 -8.16 -25.27 -6.01
N PHE A 451 -8.85 -24.97 -4.91
CA PHE A 451 -8.37 -25.28 -3.56
C PHE A 451 -9.52 -25.65 -2.62
N ASP A 452 -9.25 -26.54 -1.67
CA ASP A 452 -10.18 -26.93 -0.61
C ASP A 452 -9.89 -26.15 0.68
N PRO A 453 -10.72 -25.16 1.06
CA PRO A 453 -10.48 -24.35 2.25
C PRO A 453 -10.63 -25.12 3.56
N SER A 454 -11.19 -26.34 3.54
CA SER A 454 -11.28 -27.20 4.73
C SER A 454 -9.95 -27.88 5.08
N GLN A 455 -8.98 -27.90 4.16
CA GLN A 455 -7.65 -28.44 4.42
C GLN A 455 -6.77 -27.45 5.20
N PRO A 456 -5.77 -27.96 5.95
CA PRO A 456 -4.76 -27.11 6.59
C PRO A 456 -4.05 -26.20 5.58
N ALA A 457 -3.69 -24.99 6.02
CA ALA A 457 -2.87 -24.09 5.22
C ALA A 457 -1.57 -24.79 4.77
N GLY A 458 -1.16 -24.58 3.51
CA GLY A 458 -0.06 -25.31 2.89
C GLY A 458 -0.48 -26.63 2.21
N SER A 459 -1.74 -27.04 2.30
CA SER A 459 -2.28 -28.25 1.65
C SER A 459 -3.69 -28.04 1.10
N ARG A 460 -4.03 -26.80 0.74
CA ARG A 460 -5.35 -26.41 0.21
C ARG A 460 -5.44 -26.56 -1.29
N VAL A 461 -4.39 -26.24 -2.06
CA VAL A 461 -4.43 -26.24 -3.53
C VAL A 461 -4.51 -27.67 -4.06
N THR A 462 -5.63 -28.00 -4.71
CA THR A 462 -5.95 -29.34 -5.19
C THR A 462 -5.65 -29.53 -6.68
N GLU A 463 -5.81 -28.47 -7.47
CA GLU A 463 -5.59 -28.51 -8.93
C GLU A 463 -5.04 -27.17 -9.41
N VAL A 464 -4.06 -27.20 -10.30
CA VAL A 464 -3.54 -26.02 -10.99
C VAL A 464 -3.42 -26.36 -12.48
N ASN A 465 -4.01 -25.52 -13.32
CA ASN A 465 -3.98 -25.64 -14.77
C ASN A 465 -3.39 -24.38 -15.39
N VAL A 466 -2.43 -24.53 -16.28
CA VAL A 466 -1.87 -23.43 -17.08
C VAL A 466 -2.74 -23.26 -18.33
N LYS A 467 -3.14 -22.02 -18.60
CA LYS A 467 -4.01 -21.64 -19.73
C LYS A 467 -3.16 -21.15 -20.89
N ASN A 468 -3.32 -21.79 -22.05
CA ASN A 468 -2.74 -21.33 -23.32
C ASN A 468 -3.84 -21.26 -24.38
N GLY A 469 -4.29 -20.03 -24.68
CA GLY A 469 -5.56 -19.82 -25.40
C GLY A 469 -6.73 -20.45 -24.62
N ASP A 470 -7.53 -21.26 -25.29
CA ASP A 470 -8.66 -21.98 -24.67
C ASP A 470 -8.24 -23.31 -24.02
N LYS A 471 -6.97 -23.72 -24.15
CA LYS A 471 -6.49 -25.00 -23.64
C LYS A 471 -5.97 -24.87 -22.21
N LEU A 472 -6.55 -25.68 -21.32
CA LEU A 472 -6.04 -25.90 -19.96
C LEU A 472 -5.15 -27.15 -19.96
N THR A 473 -3.95 -27.03 -19.39
CA THR A 473 -3.04 -28.15 -19.19
C THR A 473 -2.63 -28.22 -17.72
N PRO A 474 -2.68 -29.40 -17.07
CA PRO A 474 -2.22 -29.53 -15.68
C PRO A 474 -0.80 -28.99 -15.49
N LEU A 475 -0.57 -28.34 -14.35
CA LEU A 475 0.75 -27.85 -13.97
C LEU A 475 1.73 -29.02 -13.85
N ASP A 476 2.85 -28.93 -14.57
CA ASP A 476 3.94 -29.88 -14.43
C ASP A 476 4.88 -29.37 -13.33
N MET A 477 4.99 -30.13 -12.24
CA MET A 477 5.74 -29.74 -11.05
C MET A 477 7.24 -29.55 -11.30
N ASN A 478 7.81 -30.21 -12.31
CA ASN A 478 9.23 -30.14 -12.63
C ASN A 478 9.54 -29.17 -13.77
N LYS A 479 8.52 -28.75 -14.53
CA LYS A 479 8.69 -27.78 -15.61
C LYS A 479 8.88 -26.38 -15.05
N SER A 480 9.77 -25.62 -15.68
CA SER A 480 9.95 -24.19 -15.42
C SER A 480 9.01 -23.35 -16.27
N TYR A 481 8.44 -22.31 -15.67
CA TYR A 481 7.49 -21.37 -16.26
C TYR A 481 7.98 -19.94 -16.07
N LYS A 482 7.78 -19.11 -17.09
CA LYS A 482 7.97 -17.67 -17.01
C LYS A 482 6.71 -17.01 -16.44
N VAL A 483 6.86 -16.40 -15.27
CA VAL A 483 5.79 -15.85 -14.44
C VAL A 483 6.05 -14.36 -14.20
N ALA A 484 5.15 -13.51 -14.70
CA ALA A 484 5.17 -12.08 -14.42
C ALA A 484 4.57 -11.78 -13.04
N THR A 485 5.16 -10.84 -12.31
CA THR A 485 4.61 -10.29 -11.07
C THR A 485 5.19 -8.88 -10.81
N ASN A 486 4.83 -8.24 -9.71
CA ASN A 486 5.46 -7.00 -9.26
C ASN A 486 6.74 -7.29 -8.44
N THR A 487 7.72 -6.39 -8.46
CA THR A 487 8.99 -6.55 -7.74
C THR A 487 8.83 -6.80 -6.25
N PHE A 488 7.88 -6.14 -5.58
CA PHE A 488 7.56 -6.41 -4.16
C PHE A 488 7.26 -7.90 -3.90
N THR A 489 6.39 -8.50 -4.72
CA THR A 489 6.01 -9.91 -4.60
C THR A 489 7.15 -10.84 -5.03
N ALA A 490 7.90 -10.46 -6.06
CA ALA A 490 9.05 -11.22 -6.55
C ALA A 490 10.16 -11.35 -5.48
N LYS A 491 10.42 -10.26 -4.74
CA LYS A 491 11.40 -10.21 -3.64
C LYS A 491 10.93 -10.93 -2.36
N GLY A 492 9.72 -11.48 -2.33
CA GLY A 492 9.20 -12.22 -1.18
C GLY A 492 8.21 -11.45 -0.30
N GLY A 493 7.81 -10.25 -0.70
CA GLY A 493 6.75 -9.47 -0.04
C GLY A 493 5.50 -10.29 0.22
N ASP A 494 4.73 -9.97 1.27
CA ASP A 494 3.61 -10.80 1.77
C ASP A 494 3.98 -12.25 2.18
N GLY A 495 5.28 -12.58 2.25
CA GLY A 495 5.82 -13.86 2.71
C GLY A 495 5.96 -14.93 1.63
N PHE A 496 6.09 -14.55 0.35
CA PHE A 496 6.29 -15.48 -0.77
C PHE A 496 7.73 -16.03 -0.84
N ALA A 497 8.10 -16.87 0.14
CA ALA A 497 9.46 -17.41 0.26
C ALA A 497 9.96 -18.17 -0.98
N SER A 498 9.07 -18.83 -1.74
CA SER A 498 9.46 -19.49 -3.00
C SER A 498 9.82 -18.51 -4.11
N PHE A 499 9.23 -17.30 -4.10
CA PHE A 499 9.59 -16.24 -5.04
C PHE A 499 10.90 -15.59 -4.60
N GLU A 500 11.02 -15.24 -3.31
CA GLU A 500 12.28 -14.74 -2.73
C GLU A 500 13.47 -15.64 -3.05
N ALA A 501 13.34 -16.96 -2.85
CA ALA A 501 14.40 -17.92 -3.15
C ALA A 501 14.75 -17.96 -4.64
N ALA A 502 13.78 -17.76 -5.53
CA ALA A 502 14.03 -17.67 -6.97
C ALA A 502 14.69 -16.35 -7.36
N TYR A 503 14.27 -15.26 -6.73
CA TYR A 503 14.82 -13.93 -6.90
C TYR A 503 16.31 -13.91 -6.49
N LYS A 504 16.63 -14.33 -5.25
CA LYS A 504 18.00 -14.44 -4.73
C LYS A 504 18.88 -15.39 -5.55
N ALA A 505 18.30 -16.38 -6.22
CA ALA A 505 19.00 -17.27 -7.14
C ALA A 505 19.23 -16.67 -8.55
N GLY A 506 18.92 -15.38 -8.76
CA GLY A 506 19.09 -14.69 -10.05
C GLY A 506 18.14 -15.16 -11.15
N ARG A 507 17.01 -15.81 -10.79
CA ARG A 507 16.03 -16.34 -11.76
C ARG A 507 14.92 -15.33 -12.09
N VAL A 508 15.26 -14.06 -12.16
CA VAL A 508 14.32 -12.94 -12.39
C VAL A 508 14.90 -11.98 -13.43
N SER A 509 14.02 -11.32 -14.18
CA SER A 509 14.35 -10.21 -15.06
C SER A 509 13.45 -9.03 -14.73
N GLU A 510 14.04 -7.84 -14.60
CA GLU A 510 13.35 -6.60 -14.22
C GLU A 510 13.48 -5.58 -15.36
N PRO A 511 12.57 -5.61 -16.35
CA PRO A 511 12.65 -4.72 -17.51
C PRO A 511 12.32 -3.25 -17.23
N GLY A 512 12.00 -2.88 -15.98
CA GLY A 512 11.73 -1.49 -15.58
C GLY A 512 10.32 -0.96 -15.92
N ASN A 513 9.42 -1.76 -16.48
CA ASN A 513 8.05 -1.34 -16.76
C ASN A 513 7.24 -1.17 -15.47
N ILE A 514 6.54 -0.04 -15.33
CA ILE A 514 5.78 0.27 -14.12
C ILE A 514 4.36 -0.28 -14.17
N ASP A 515 3.89 -0.82 -13.04
CA ASP A 515 2.62 -1.54 -12.90
C ASP A 515 1.39 -0.74 -13.34
N TYR A 516 1.28 0.51 -12.92
CA TYR A 516 0.15 1.37 -13.29
C TYR A 516 0.17 1.77 -14.78
N GLU A 517 1.34 1.91 -15.40
CA GLU A 517 1.48 2.22 -16.84
C GLU A 517 1.05 1.04 -17.69
N MET A 518 1.50 -0.17 -17.33
CA MET A 518 1.06 -1.42 -17.97
C MET A 518 -0.46 -1.57 -17.89
N PHE A 519 -1.07 -1.18 -16.77
CA PHE A 519 -2.52 -1.19 -16.60
C PHE A 519 -3.22 -0.16 -17.49
N ILE A 520 -2.73 1.09 -17.55
CA ILE A 520 -3.25 2.14 -18.43
C ILE A 520 -3.20 1.69 -19.89
N ASP A 521 -2.05 1.20 -20.35
CA ASP A 521 -1.86 0.72 -21.71
C ASP A 521 -2.82 -0.42 -22.05
N HIS A 522 -3.01 -1.36 -21.12
CA HIS A 522 -3.93 -2.47 -21.31
C HIS A 522 -5.39 -1.99 -21.37
N ALA A 523 -5.82 -1.17 -20.41
CA ALA A 523 -7.17 -0.61 -20.39
C ALA A 523 -7.46 0.17 -21.69
N LYS A 524 -6.52 1.02 -22.11
CA LYS A 524 -6.60 1.77 -23.37
C LYS A 524 -6.68 0.87 -24.60
N SER A 525 -5.96 -0.25 -24.60
CA SER A 525 -6.03 -1.23 -25.71
C SER A 525 -7.41 -1.88 -25.86
N LEU A 526 -8.24 -1.84 -24.81
CA LEU A 526 -9.60 -2.39 -24.82
C LEU A 526 -10.67 -1.37 -25.19
N ASP A 527 -10.40 -0.05 -25.06
CA ASP A 527 -11.34 1.08 -25.19
C ASP A 527 -12.50 1.02 -24.17
N LYS A 528 -13.27 -0.06 -24.17
CA LYS A 528 -14.35 -0.36 -23.23
C LYS A 528 -14.05 -1.60 -22.42
N VAL A 529 -13.92 -1.41 -21.12
CA VAL A 529 -13.48 -2.41 -20.15
C VAL A 529 -14.70 -3.05 -19.48
N LYS A 530 -14.92 -4.34 -19.73
CA LYS A 530 -16.03 -5.12 -19.16
C LYS A 530 -15.60 -6.49 -18.60
N PRO A 531 -14.60 -6.55 -17.71
CA PRO A 531 -14.13 -7.81 -17.15
C PRO A 531 -15.21 -8.47 -16.30
N MET A 532 -15.24 -9.79 -16.33
CA MET A 532 -16.14 -10.62 -15.52
C MET A 532 -15.31 -11.58 -14.64
N LEU A 533 -15.97 -12.21 -13.69
CA LEU A 533 -15.39 -13.38 -13.01
C LEU A 533 -15.34 -14.53 -14.00
N GLU A 534 -14.17 -15.17 -14.09
CA GLU A 534 -13.89 -16.24 -15.06
C GLU A 534 -13.58 -17.57 -14.37
N ASN A 535 -13.77 -17.65 -13.05
CA ASN A 535 -13.39 -18.80 -12.24
C ASN A 535 -11.90 -19.11 -12.38
N ARG A 536 -11.02 -18.09 -12.39
CA ARG A 536 -9.57 -18.28 -12.36
C ARG A 536 -9.13 -18.87 -11.01
N ILE A 537 -9.86 -18.56 -9.94
CA ILE A 537 -9.54 -18.98 -8.57
C ILE A 537 -10.75 -19.64 -7.90
N ASN A 538 -10.71 -20.95 -7.67
CA ASN A 538 -11.87 -21.74 -7.26
C ASN A 538 -11.72 -22.34 -5.86
N ALA A 539 -12.40 -21.75 -4.88
CA ALA A 539 -12.55 -22.37 -3.56
C ALA A 539 -13.63 -23.47 -3.63
N ILE A 540 -13.26 -24.75 -3.54
CA ILE A 540 -14.21 -25.87 -3.66
C ILE A 540 -15.33 -25.75 -2.61
N THR A 541 -16.57 -26.00 -3.04
CA THR A 541 -17.73 -26.09 -2.15
C THR A 541 -18.27 -27.53 -2.10
N PRO A 542 -19.00 -27.90 -1.03
CA PRO A 542 -19.74 -29.16 -0.99
C PRO A 542 -20.93 -29.24 -1.98
N ILE A 543 -21.25 -28.14 -2.67
CA ILE A 543 -22.39 -28.06 -3.60
C ILE A 543 -22.05 -28.80 -4.90
N THR A 544 -22.85 -29.81 -5.24
CA THR A 544 -22.60 -30.73 -6.36
C THR A 544 -23.55 -30.56 -7.54
N ASP A 545 -24.64 -29.81 -7.39
CA ASP A 545 -25.66 -29.59 -8.43
C ASP A 545 -25.41 -28.33 -9.29
N VAL A 546 -24.22 -27.73 -9.16
CA VAL A 546 -23.77 -26.57 -9.93
C VAL A 546 -22.43 -26.91 -10.57
N ALA A 547 -22.39 -27.03 -11.89
CA ALA A 547 -21.16 -27.28 -12.63
C ALA A 547 -20.28 -26.01 -12.67
N MET A 548 -18.95 -26.18 -12.62
CA MET A 548 -17.97 -25.08 -12.62
C MET A 548 -18.00 -24.21 -13.88
N ASP A 549 -18.39 -24.78 -15.02
CA ASP A 549 -18.53 -24.09 -16.30
C ASP A 549 -19.84 -23.28 -16.43
N ARG A 550 -20.72 -23.36 -15.43
CA ARG A 550 -21.97 -22.61 -15.42
C ARG A 550 -21.71 -21.15 -15.06
N TRP A 551 -22.36 -20.24 -15.78
CA TRP A 551 -22.28 -18.79 -15.53
C TRP A 551 -22.57 -18.38 -14.07
N SER A 552 -23.39 -19.14 -13.35
CA SER A 552 -23.78 -18.84 -11.97
C SER A 552 -22.82 -19.41 -10.92
N TYR A 553 -21.89 -20.28 -11.30
CA TYR A 553 -20.92 -20.88 -10.38
C TYR A 553 -20.09 -19.84 -9.60
N PRO A 554 -19.41 -18.84 -10.23
CA PRO A 554 -18.58 -17.89 -9.48
C PRO A 554 -19.36 -17.18 -8.38
N TYR A 555 -20.58 -16.74 -8.72
CA TYR A 555 -21.43 -16.01 -7.79
C TYR A 555 -21.97 -16.90 -6.67
N ILE A 556 -22.36 -18.15 -6.97
CA ILE A 556 -22.83 -19.11 -5.96
C ILE A 556 -21.70 -19.48 -5.02
N ASN A 557 -20.50 -19.70 -5.56
CA ASN A 557 -19.29 -19.98 -4.80
C ASN A 557 -18.98 -18.84 -3.82
N ASP A 558 -19.00 -17.61 -4.33
CA ASP A 558 -18.75 -16.40 -3.58
C ASP A 558 -19.74 -16.21 -2.41
N VAL A 559 -21.05 -16.21 -2.68
CA VAL A 559 -22.06 -16.04 -1.62
C VAL A 559 -22.08 -17.19 -0.61
N TYR A 560 -21.61 -18.38 -0.99
CA TYR A 560 -21.47 -19.52 -0.08
C TYR A 560 -20.35 -19.29 0.93
N HIS A 561 -19.14 -18.95 0.47
CA HIS A 561 -17.99 -18.74 1.36
C HIS A 561 -18.10 -17.47 2.19
N ARG A 562 -18.79 -16.43 1.70
CA ARG A 562 -19.18 -15.26 2.52
C ARG A 562 -20.33 -15.54 3.50
N GLY A 563 -20.92 -16.75 3.46
CA GLY A 563 -22.04 -17.12 4.31
C GLY A 563 -23.36 -16.38 4.02
N ILE A 564 -23.43 -15.63 2.92
CA ILE A 564 -24.61 -14.85 2.50
C ILE A 564 -25.75 -15.80 2.10
N MET A 565 -25.46 -16.80 1.27
CA MET A 565 -26.42 -17.84 0.89
C MET A 565 -25.90 -19.23 1.27
N LYS A 566 -26.82 -20.12 1.63
CA LYS A 566 -26.55 -21.55 1.87
C LYS A 566 -27.27 -22.40 0.85
N GLY A 567 -26.81 -23.63 0.64
CA GLY A 567 -27.55 -24.64 -0.11
C GLY A 567 -28.94 -24.92 0.51
N THR A 568 -29.84 -25.50 -0.28
CA THR A 568 -31.12 -26.05 0.22
C THR A 568 -30.93 -27.40 0.91
N SER A 569 -29.77 -28.02 0.70
CA SER A 569 -29.20 -29.10 1.50
C SER A 569 -27.68 -28.94 1.52
N ASP A 570 -26.98 -29.79 2.27
CA ASP A 570 -25.52 -29.75 2.37
C ASP A 570 -24.81 -29.88 1.01
N THR A 571 -25.44 -30.54 0.03
CA THR A 571 -24.83 -30.80 -1.28
C THR A 571 -25.56 -30.17 -2.47
N LYS A 572 -26.66 -29.44 -2.24
CA LYS A 572 -27.47 -28.86 -3.32
C LYS A 572 -27.79 -27.40 -3.09
N PHE A 573 -27.63 -26.60 -4.14
CA PHE A 573 -28.03 -25.19 -4.18
C PHE A 573 -29.40 -24.98 -4.82
N THR A 574 -29.89 -25.90 -5.67
CA THR A 574 -31.19 -25.83 -6.37
C THR A 574 -31.39 -24.51 -7.14
N THR A 575 -30.52 -24.28 -8.12
CA THR A 575 -30.38 -23.01 -8.86
C THR A 575 -31.68 -22.38 -9.37
N LYS A 576 -32.63 -23.19 -9.86
CA LYS A 576 -33.88 -22.72 -10.49
C LYS A 576 -35.05 -22.49 -9.53
N SER A 577 -34.89 -22.76 -8.23
CA SER A 577 -35.97 -22.52 -7.26
C SER A 577 -36.17 -21.01 -7.01
N ASN A 578 -37.42 -20.60 -6.83
CA ASN A 578 -37.78 -19.20 -6.58
C ASN A 578 -37.72 -18.87 -5.09
N LEU A 579 -37.27 -17.66 -4.75
CA LEU A 579 -37.22 -17.19 -3.37
C LEU A 579 -38.55 -16.68 -2.87
N THR A 580 -38.79 -16.86 -1.58
CA THR A 580 -39.78 -16.15 -0.78
C THR A 580 -39.23 -14.80 -0.29
N ARG A 581 -40.13 -13.89 0.11
CA ARG A 581 -39.75 -12.60 0.68
C ARG A 581 -38.90 -12.70 1.94
N TRP A 582 -39.17 -13.68 2.82
CA TRP A 582 -38.34 -13.88 4.01
C TRP A 582 -36.94 -14.42 3.65
N GLU A 583 -36.80 -15.27 2.62
CA GLU A 583 -35.47 -15.72 2.17
C GLU A 583 -34.65 -14.55 1.62
N ALA A 584 -35.27 -13.65 0.85
CA ALA A 584 -34.63 -12.43 0.38
C ALA A 584 -34.20 -11.52 1.54
N ALA A 585 -35.04 -11.40 2.57
CA ALA A 585 -34.71 -10.67 3.80
C ALA A 585 -33.49 -11.27 4.52
N THR A 586 -33.44 -12.60 4.70
CA THR A 586 -32.29 -13.29 5.29
C THR A 586 -30.99 -13.02 4.53
N ILE A 587 -31.03 -12.96 3.20
CA ILE A 587 -29.85 -12.70 2.36
C ILE A 587 -29.31 -11.30 2.63
N ILE A 588 -30.18 -10.28 2.66
CA ILE A 588 -29.79 -8.90 2.98
C ILE A 588 -29.25 -8.81 4.40
N TYR A 589 -29.92 -9.42 5.37
CA TYR A 589 -29.47 -9.45 6.77
C TYR A 589 -28.03 -9.99 6.90
N ARG A 590 -27.71 -11.09 6.19
CA ARG A 590 -26.37 -11.70 6.22
C ARG A 590 -25.34 -10.87 5.47
N MET A 591 -25.70 -10.36 4.30
CA MET A 591 -24.83 -9.48 3.50
C MET A 591 -24.43 -8.24 4.31
N MET A 592 -25.36 -7.68 5.09
CA MET A 592 -25.13 -6.52 5.95
C MET A 592 -24.55 -6.87 7.33
N LYS A 593 -24.36 -8.16 7.64
CA LYS A 593 -23.84 -8.66 8.93
C LYS A 593 -24.50 -8.02 10.16
N LEU A 594 -25.82 -7.83 10.12
CA LEU A 594 -26.54 -7.15 11.21
C LEU A 594 -26.58 -8.00 12.49
N ASN A 595 -26.64 -7.33 13.65
CA ASN A 595 -26.88 -7.99 14.94
C ASN A 595 -28.39 -8.04 15.22
N PRO A 596 -28.99 -9.24 15.31
CA PRO A 596 -30.44 -9.40 15.46
C PRO A 596 -30.92 -9.24 16.90
N GLU A 597 -30.04 -9.30 17.90
CA GLU A 597 -30.43 -9.43 19.32
C GLU A 597 -30.85 -8.10 19.96
N THR A 598 -30.50 -6.96 19.37
CA THR A 598 -30.75 -5.63 19.94
C THR A 598 -31.89 -4.87 19.26
N VAL A 599 -32.64 -5.51 18.36
CA VAL A 599 -33.58 -4.81 17.47
C VAL A 599 -35.03 -4.92 17.96
N PRO A 600 -35.79 -3.81 18.02
CA PRO A 600 -37.23 -3.83 18.31
C PRO A 600 -38.03 -4.67 17.31
N ALA A 601 -39.18 -5.19 17.74
CA ALA A 601 -40.10 -5.87 16.83
C ALA A 601 -40.67 -4.91 15.77
N SER A 602 -40.72 -5.35 14.52
CA SER A 602 -41.41 -4.65 13.44
C SER A 602 -42.93 -4.66 13.67
N PRO A 603 -43.70 -3.78 13.00
CA PRO A 603 -45.17 -3.78 13.08
C PRO A 603 -45.82 -4.96 12.33
N PHE A 604 -45.04 -5.86 11.73
CA PHE A 604 -45.55 -6.96 10.93
C PHE A 604 -46.15 -8.06 11.79
N THR A 605 -47.46 -8.29 11.63
CA THR A 605 -48.22 -9.25 12.42
C THR A 605 -48.13 -10.68 11.88
N ASP A 606 -47.86 -10.81 10.58
CA ASP A 606 -47.87 -12.05 9.80
C ASP A 606 -46.51 -12.76 9.73
N ILE A 607 -45.51 -12.29 10.47
CA ILE A 607 -44.22 -12.99 10.67
C ILE A 607 -44.20 -13.83 11.95
N SER A 608 -45.21 -13.69 12.81
CA SER A 608 -45.27 -14.33 14.14
C SER A 608 -45.25 -15.87 14.11
N ASP A 609 -45.61 -16.47 12.98
CA ASP A 609 -45.62 -17.92 12.76
C ASP A 609 -44.32 -18.47 12.13
N LEU A 610 -43.35 -17.60 11.86
CA LEU A 610 -42.02 -18.01 11.42
C LEU A 610 -41.14 -18.45 12.60
N PRO A 611 -40.06 -19.21 12.38
CA PRO A 611 -39.05 -19.43 13.40
C PRO A 611 -38.52 -18.12 13.97
N ALA A 612 -38.27 -18.05 15.28
CA ALA A 612 -37.87 -16.83 15.98
C ALA A 612 -36.69 -16.10 15.32
N GLU A 613 -35.68 -16.84 14.87
CA GLU A 613 -34.52 -16.28 14.16
C GLU A 613 -34.93 -15.54 12.87
N ARG A 614 -35.90 -16.06 12.10
CA ARG A 614 -36.39 -15.38 10.89
C ARG A 614 -37.16 -14.11 11.22
N GLN A 615 -37.89 -14.11 12.34
CA GLN A 615 -38.57 -12.90 12.81
C GLN A 615 -37.54 -11.82 13.16
N LYS A 616 -36.48 -12.18 13.90
CA LYS A 616 -35.40 -11.25 14.26
C LYS A 616 -34.67 -10.71 13.03
N GLU A 617 -34.34 -11.57 12.06
CA GLU A 617 -33.70 -11.16 10.79
C GLU A 617 -34.55 -10.11 10.04
N ILE A 618 -35.86 -10.35 9.90
CA ILE A 618 -36.79 -9.41 9.25
C ILE A 618 -36.88 -8.10 10.04
N ASN A 619 -36.97 -8.17 11.37
CA ASN A 619 -37.01 -6.99 12.23
C ASN A 619 -35.74 -6.14 12.09
N ALA A 620 -34.56 -6.77 12.05
CA ALA A 620 -33.27 -6.12 11.87
C ALA A 620 -33.21 -5.29 10.59
N ILE A 621 -33.49 -5.90 9.45
CA ILE A 621 -33.41 -5.19 8.17
C ILE A 621 -34.53 -4.14 8.00
N PHE A 622 -35.67 -4.31 8.68
CA PHE A 622 -36.73 -3.29 8.71
C PHE A 622 -36.31 -2.07 9.54
N ALA A 623 -35.70 -2.29 10.70
CA ALA A 623 -35.23 -1.21 11.58
C ALA A 623 -34.17 -0.34 10.91
N GLU A 624 -33.29 -0.94 10.11
CA GLU A 624 -32.31 -0.21 9.30
C GLU A 624 -32.92 0.54 8.10
N GLY A 625 -34.16 0.18 7.73
CA GLY A 625 -34.87 0.75 6.59
C GLY A 625 -34.56 0.10 5.25
N TYR A 626 -33.92 -1.09 5.24
CA TYR A 626 -33.62 -1.81 4.00
C TYR A 626 -34.87 -2.43 3.34
N ILE A 627 -35.94 -2.64 4.10
CA ILE A 627 -37.20 -3.19 3.59
C ILE A 627 -38.43 -2.42 4.07
N THR A 628 -39.53 -2.60 3.35
CA THR A 628 -40.86 -2.15 3.73
C THR A 628 -41.87 -3.30 3.69
N GLY A 629 -42.96 -3.15 4.45
CA GLY A 629 -44.11 -4.06 4.39
C GLY A 629 -44.92 -3.88 3.10
N LYS A 630 -45.73 -4.89 2.76
CA LYS A 630 -46.77 -4.77 1.72
C LYS A 630 -47.89 -3.82 2.17
N THR A 631 -48.14 -3.79 3.47
CA THR A 631 -48.97 -2.81 4.17
C THR A 631 -48.19 -2.31 5.39
N ALA A 632 -48.78 -1.39 6.16
CA ALA A 632 -48.19 -0.93 7.42
C ALA A 632 -47.98 -2.05 8.46
N THR A 633 -48.72 -3.17 8.37
CA THR A 633 -48.74 -4.24 9.39
C THR A 633 -48.54 -5.64 8.80
N THR A 634 -48.24 -5.76 7.51
CA THR A 634 -48.11 -7.05 6.81
C THR A 634 -46.86 -7.08 5.93
N PHE A 635 -46.04 -8.12 6.10
CA PHE A 635 -44.81 -8.34 5.32
C PHE A 635 -44.98 -9.32 4.16
N ASN A 636 -45.91 -10.28 4.26
CA ASN A 636 -46.11 -11.45 3.39
C ASN A 636 -44.86 -12.35 3.26
N PRO A 637 -44.36 -12.97 4.35
CA PRO A 637 -43.06 -13.65 4.32
C PRO A 637 -42.95 -14.76 3.29
N ARG A 638 -44.02 -15.53 3.06
CA ARG A 638 -44.03 -16.71 2.16
C ARG A 638 -44.33 -16.38 0.70
N GLU A 639 -44.65 -15.13 0.38
CA GLU A 639 -44.88 -14.70 -1.01
C GLU A 639 -43.59 -14.84 -1.82
N LYS A 640 -43.69 -15.34 -3.05
CA LYS A 640 -42.54 -15.41 -3.95
C LYS A 640 -42.19 -14.02 -4.46
N ILE A 641 -40.89 -13.71 -4.52
CA ILE A 641 -40.41 -12.37 -4.87
C ILE A 641 -40.09 -12.26 -6.37
N SER A 642 -40.52 -11.16 -6.99
CA SER A 642 -40.18 -10.83 -8.37
C SER A 642 -38.82 -10.17 -8.47
N ARG A 643 -38.24 -10.17 -9.68
CA ARG A 643 -36.97 -9.47 -9.98
C ARG A 643 -37.03 -7.99 -9.62
N ALA A 644 -38.13 -7.30 -9.98
CA ALA A 644 -38.28 -5.88 -9.66
C ALA A 644 -38.36 -5.60 -8.16
N HIS A 645 -39.05 -6.46 -7.40
CA HIS A 645 -39.13 -6.27 -5.96
C HIS A 645 -37.79 -6.58 -5.28
N PHE A 646 -37.05 -7.58 -5.75
CA PHE A 646 -35.71 -7.81 -5.23
C PHE A 646 -34.76 -6.65 -5.56
N ALA A 647 -34.85 -6.08 -6.76
CA ALA A 647 -34.10 -4.89 -7.15
C ALA A 647 -34.37 -3.69 -6.21
N LEU A 648 -35.64 -3.43 -5.88
CA LEU A 648 -36.02 -2.40 -4.90
C LEU A 648 -35.42 -2.63 -3.50
N MET A 649 -35.36 -3.88 -3.05
CA MET A 649 -34.76 -4.18 -1.74
C MET A 649 -33.25 -3.93 -1.76
N ILE A 650 -32.58 -4.26 -2.85
CA ILE A 650 -31.13 -4.08 -3.01
C ILE A 650 -30.76 -2.61 -3.24
N SER A 651 -31.54 -1.85 -4.01
CA SER A 651 -31.30 -0.42 -4.21
C SER A 651 -31.35 0.36 -2.88
N ARG A 652 -32.31 0.04 -2.00
CA ARG A 652 -32.40 0.64 -0.66
C ARG A 652 -31.19 0.33 0.20
N VAL A 653 -30.65 -0.88 0.11
CA VAL A 653 -29.40 -1.25 0.79
C VAL A 653 -28.27 -0.37 0.27
N TYR A 654 -28.11 -0.27 -1.05
CA TYR A 654 -27.08 0.56 -1.67
C TYR A 654 -27.19 2.02 -1.24
N GLU A 655 -28.37 2.64 -1.35
CA GLU A 655 -28.56 4.06 -1.08
C GLU A 655 -28.40 4.40 0.40
N LYS A 656 -28.74 3.47 1.30
CA LYS A 656 -28.52 3.66 2.74
C LYS A 656 -27.03 3.69 3.09
N VAL A 657 -26.19 2.95 2.37
CA VAL A 657 -24.74 2.88 2.60
C VAL A 657 -24.02 4.02 1.89
N ASN A 658 -24.39 4.28 0.63
CA ASN A 658 -23.64 5.14 -0.30
C ASN A 658 -24.29 6.52 -0.54
N GLY A 659 -25.50 6.75 -0.03
CA GLY A 659 -26.29 7.94 -0.32
C GLY A 659 -27.20 7.76 -1.54
N GLU A 660 -28.05 8.76 -1.78
CA GLU A 660 -29.03 8.76 -2.88
C GLU A 660 -28.33 8.64 -4.25
N TYR A 661 -28.80 7.71 -5.09
CA TYR A 661 -28.30 7.55 -6.44
C TYR A 661 -29.17 8.33 -7.43
N LYS A 662 -28.58 9.30 -8.12
CA LYS A 662 -29.30 10.10 -9.11
C LYS A 662 -29.37 9.36 -10.44
N VAL A 663 -30.58 9.15 -10.94
CA VAL A 663 -30.82 8.55 -12.25
C VAL A 663 -31.01 9.66 -13.28
N ASP A 664 -29.96 9.93 -14.05
CA ASP A 664 -30.00 10.92 -15.15
C ASP A 664 -30.64 10.34 -16.41
N GLU A 665 -30.34 9.07 -16.72
CA GLU A 665 -30.92 8.32 -17.84
C GLU A 665 -31.39 6.94 -17.37
N TYR A 666 -32.57 6.52 -17.82
CA TYR A 666 -33.15 5.23 -17.48
C TYR A 666 -32.58 4.11 -18.34
N ALA A 667 -32.41 2.91 -17.75
CA ALA A 667 -31.95 1.72 -18.48
C ALA A 667 -32.82 1.40 -19.72
N SER A 668 -32.22 0.89 -20.78
CA SER A 668 -32.91 0.68 -22.07
C SER A 668 -33.72 -0.62 -22.15
N TYR A 669 -34.54 -0.92 -21.13
CA TYR A 669 -35.42 -2.09 -21.13
C TYR A 669 -36.82 -1.78 -21.70
N SER A 670 -37.32 -2.65 -22.59
CA SER A 670 -38.59 -2.42 -23.29
C SER A 670 -39.85 -2.72 -22.47
N ASP A 671 -39.73 -3.42 -21.34
CA ASP A 671 -40.85 -4.08 -20.64
C ASP A 671 -41.13 -3.57 -19.21
N TYR A 672 -40.42 -2.55 -18.75
CA TYR A 672 -40.54 -2.02 -17.39
C TYR A 672 -41.15 -0.60 -17.30
N GLY A 673 -41.48 0.02 -18.44
CA GLY A 673 -42.02 1.39 -18.50
C GLY A 673 -43.36 1.61 -17.77
N GLN A 674 -44.13 0.54 -17.53
CA GLN A 674 -45.41 0.59 -16.80
C GLN A 674 -45.26 0.47 -15.27
N HIS A 675 -44.04 0.31 -14.74
CA HIS A 675 -43.77 0.22 -13.31
C HIS A 675 -43.61 1.61 -12.67
N SER A 676 -43.69 1.68 -11.33
CA SER A 676 -43.50 2.92 -10.58
C SER A 676 -42.12 3.55 -10.86
N THR A 677 -42.01 4.87 -10.68
CA THR A 677 -40.74 5.60 -10.79
C THR A 677 -39.65 4.96 -9.93
N GLU A 678 -39.95 4.72 -8.64
CA GLU A 678 -39.04 4.03 -7.70
C GLU A 678 -38.54 2.68 -8.23
N THR A 679 -39.42 1.87 -8.86
CA THR A 679 -39.02 0.57 -9.42
C THR A 679 -38.07 0.74 -10.60
N LYS A 680 -38.34 1.72 -11.47
CA LYS A 680 -37.50 1.99 -12.63
C LYS A 680 -36.14 2.52 -12.20
N GLU A 681 -36.10 3.42 -11.22
CA GLU A 681 -34.86 3.95 -10.65
C GLU A 681 -34.02 2.85 -10.00
N ALA A 682 -34.64 1.97 -9.20
CA ALA A 682 -33.94 0.84 -8.60
C ALA A 682 -33.35 -0.14 -9.64
N ILE A 683 -34.11 -0.44 -10.71
CA ILE A 683 -33.61 -1.28 -11.80
C ILE A 683 -32.45 -0.59 -12.53
N THR A 684 -32.59 0.70 -12.86
CA THR A 684 -31.54 1.47 -13.53
C THR A 684 -30.28 1.58 -12.69
N LEU A 685 -30.40 1.86 -11.38
CA LEU A 685 -29.27 1.89 -10.45
C LEU A 685 -28.47 0.60 -10.54
N LEU A 686 -29.14 -0.55 -10.39
CA LEU A 686 -28.45 -1.84 -10.38
C LEU A 686 -27.92 -2.23 -11.77
N ASP A 687 -28.56 -1.75 -12.84
CA ASP A 687 -28.09 -1.96 -14.22
C ASP A 687 -26.82 -1.15 -14.49
N ASN A 688 -26.81 0.12 -14.09
CA ASN A 688 -25.67 1.01 -14.20
C ASN A 688 -24.46 0.51 -13.38
N LEU A 689 -24.70 -0.13 -12.23
CA LEU A 689 -23.64 -0.79 -11.45
C LEU A 689 -23.24 -2.16 -12.01
N GLY A 690 -23.93 -2.68 -13.04
CA GLY A 690 -23.68 -4.00 -13.61
C GLY A 690 -24.12 -5.18 -12.72
N ILE A 691 -24.88 -4.92 -11.67
CA ILE A 691 -25.35 -5.92 -10.69
C ILE A 691 -26.46 -6.79 -11.29
N VAL A 692 -27.38 -6.18 -12.06
CA VAL A 692 -28.46 -6.88 -12.75
C VAL A 692 -28.24 -6.85 -14.26
N GLN A 693 -28.88 -7.79 -14.96
CA GLN A 693 -28.94 -7.79 -16.42
C GLN A 693 -30.33 -8.23 -16.88
N GLY A 694 -30.77 -7.70 -18.01
CA GLY A 694 -31.95 -8.19 -18.73
C GLY A 694 -31.64 -9.32 -19.71
N TYR A 695 -32.69 -9.74 -20.40
CA TYR A 695 -32.70 -10.79 -21.42
C TYR A 695 -33.27 -10.20 -22.72
N ASN A 696 -32.45 -10.12 -23.77
CA ASN A 696 -32.87 -9.63 -25.10
C ASN A 696 -33.61 -8.27 -25.05
N GLY A 697 -33.04 -7.29 -24.34
CA GLY A 697 -33.63 -5.94 -24.19
C GLY A 697 -34.85 -5.86 -23.26
N LYS A 698 -35.05 -6.87 -22.40
CA LYS A 698 -36.15 -6.93 -21.41
C LYS A 698 -35.62 -7.25 -20.01
N PHE A 699 -36.05 -6.52 -18.99
CA PHE A 699 -35.67 -6.82 -17.60
C PHE A 699 -36.48 -7.97 -16.99
N MET A 700 -37.69 -8.20 -17.50
CA MET A 700 -38.71 -9.11 -16.95
C MET A 700 -39.08 -8.81 -15.49
N PRO A 701 -39.60 -7.59 -15.16
CA PRO A 701 -39.86 -7.14 -13.80
C PRO A 701 -40.73 -8.08 -12.94
N SER A 702 -41.74 -8.69 -13.57
CA SER A 702 -42.73 -9.56 -12.91
C SER A 702 -42.30 -11.03 -12.82
N MET A 703 -41.19 -11.41 -13.46
CA MET A 703 -40.65 -12.77 -13.35
C MET A 703 -40.15 -12.99 -11.92
N LEU A 704 -40.46 -14.16 -11.36
CA LEU A 704 -39.95 -14.57 -10.06
C LEU A 704 -38.44 -14.78 -10.14
N ILE A 705 -37.69 -14.23 -9.19
CA ILE A 705 -36.24 -14.36 -9.19
C ILE A 705 -35.82 -15.76 -8.70
N THR A 706 -34.87 -16.36 -9.42
CA THR A 706 -34.29 -17.66 -9.08
C THR A 706 -33.13 -17.52 -8.09
N ARG A 707 -32.80 -18.60 -7.39
CA ARG A 707 -31.65 -18.62 -6.46
C ARG A 707 -30.31 -18.30 -7.11
N GLU A 708 -30.09 -18.71 -8.35
CA GLU A 708 -28.83 -18.38 -9.05
C GLU A 708 -28.77 -16.92 -9.50
N GLU A 709 -29.89 -16.31 -9.90
CA GLU A 709 -29.94 -14.86 -10.17
C GLU A 709 -29.74 -14.06 -8.87
N THR A 710 -30.34 -14.51 -7.76
CA THR A 710 -30.13 -13.89 -6.46
C THR A 710 -28.67 -14.00 -6.00
N ALA A 711 -28.00 -15.14 -6.23
CA ALA A 711 -26.58 -15.28 -5.91
C ALA A 711 -25.73 -14.27 -6.66
N LYS A 712 -25.98 -14.08 -7.98
CA LYS A 712 -25.31 -13.04 -8.77
C LYS A 712 -25.53 -11.64 -8.20
N VAL A 713 -26.79 -11.27 -7.95
CA VAL A 713 -27.11 -9.94 -7.43
C VAL A 713 -26.47 -9.71 -6.06
N ALA A 714 -26.56 -10.68 -5.14
CA ALA A 714 -25.97 -10.55 -3.80
C ALA A 714 -24.42 -10.49 -3.84
N SER A 715 -23.78 -11.34 -4.65
CA SER A 715 -22.33 -11.34 -4.85
C SER A 715 -21.82 -9.98 -5.37
N LEU A 716 -22.49 -9.42 -6.38
CA LEU A 716 -22.11 -8.15 -6.98
C LEU A 716 -22.52 -6.93 -6.14
N THR A 717 -23.54 -7.05 -5.29
CA THR A 717 -23.94 -5.97 -4.37
C THR A 717 -22.99 -5.86 -3.18
N ALA A 718 -22.53 -6.99 -2.64
CA ALA A 718 -21.77 -7.02 -1.38
C ALA A 718 -20.56 -6.06 -1.34
N PRO A 719 -19.77 -5.88 -2.41
CA PRO A 719 -18.69 -4.86 -2.44
C PRO A 719 -19.17 -3.42 -2.17
N HIS A 720 -20.42 -3.10 -2.47
CA HIS A 720 -21.02 -1.77 -2.24
C HIS A 720 -21.66 -1.60 -0.85
N THR A 721 -21.51 -2.59 0.04
CA THR A 721 -22.19 -2.60 1.36
C THR A 721 -21.29 -2.31 2.55
N THR A 722 -19.99 -2.18 2.32
CA THR A 722 -19.00 -1.85 3.35
C THR A 722 -18.48 -0.43 3.15
N LYS A 723 -18.46 0.37 4.22
CA LYS A 723 -17.84 1.69 4.24
C LYS A 723 -16.32 1.61 4.34
#